data_AF-A0A1H8U1G5-F1
#
_entry.id   AF-A0A1H8U1G5-F1
#
_cell.length_a   1.000
_cell.length_b   1.000
_cell.length_c   1.000
_cell.angle_alpha   90.00
_cell.angle_beta   90.00
_cell.angle_gamma   90.00
#
_symmetry.space_group_name_H-M   'P 1'
#
loop_
_entity.id
_entity.type
_entity.pdbx_description
1 polymer ?
#
loop_
_entity_poly.entity_id
_entity_poly.type
_entity_poly.pdbx_seq_one_letter_code
_entity_poly.pdbx_strand_id
1 'polypeptide(L)'
;MQRNLFTYIWRHSRPEQIVILGLVVLAQVFYFMSLTVPKSVINNGIQGNAFKNTKTIPFLVWELDLSAILPGKIIRIFDGFQVDQLGYLVTMSFVFLGAVVVNGLFKKTINTQKGRMGERMLRRLRYELYDRILRFPAAHFRKVKQAELATMVKDEVEPLGGFIGDAFVQPMFLGGQALTAIIFIMMQNWLLGIIVIVLLAVQMAIIPRLRRPVLVLGRQRQISARQLAGRIAETADGVHEIHIHGAANYERADISERLGRIFKIRFDLYQKKFVAKFWNNILSQATPFAIYLVGGYFAITGQMDVGAVVGVLLAYKDLPSPIKELIDWDQQRQDVQIKYEQVIDQFQPEGMMPEELQRIPDGPPPPLGRELALAGVTVSEDGRVKQLDSVSMVLPTCSKLAVIGGSSSGKDVLGQVLARLTLPSGGSIKLDGNDFFQLPEYVLGARTSYVGQETYLFPLSVRDNLLFGLKIRPVTPAKYDDATRAERELFWKEAERAGNPALDPTADWIDYELAGATGPADLLPRIVEVLKNVELDEDIYSLGLRGTVDPALRPDLAERILKARHELHGRLQDASYTGLVETFNGDRYNRNLSVAENILFGTPLGKDFSGDNIAVDPYMQSVLRATGIDKDLQRMGLTIAETMVELFSGLSPDNPLFEQYSFISADELPNVRLLLQRLGGKGIDAVPEADRPRLMTLPFRYIEARHRLGLIDAAMEERLLAARHAFAAGLPAPLRGAVEFYDFQRYNSAATLQDNILFGRLVYGQAQGEQRIGTLISEVLSQLGLHNSVIEVGLEYNVGVGGKRLTATQRQKLGIARALIKRPQLMIVNEAVASFDGRTQDRIRDNILATAKKDDRGIVWIANRPAQAAPFEQIVVMQGGRIAAQGKPSDLAAKGGLYAELMASA
;
A
#
# COMPACT_ATOMS: atom_id res chain seq x y z
N MET A 1 -1.21 24.92 -4.63
CA MET A 1 -0.27 25.01 -3.50
C MET A 1 0.67 26.18 -3.69
N GLN A 2 1.27 26.69 -2.61
CA GLN A 2 2.27 27.74 -2.71
C GLN A 2 3.53 27.20 -3.40
N ARG A 3 4.12 27.95 -4.32
CA ARG A 3 5.37 27.57 -5.00
C ARG A 3 6.61 27.70 -4.10
N ASN A 4 6.58 28.60 -3.11
CA ASN A 4 7.69 28.81 -2.20
C ASN A 4 7.54 27.97 -0.93
N LEU A 5 8.51 27.10 -0.65
CA LEU A 5 8.49 26.21 0.51
C LEU A 5 8.54 26.98 1.83
N PHE A 6 9.27 28.10 1.93
CA PHE A 6 9.38 28.86 3.18
C PHE A 6 8.04 29.49 3.57
N THR A 7 7.31 30.01 2.59
CA THR A 7 5.97 30.55 2.82
C THR A 7 5.02 29.45 3.31
N TYR A 8 5.13 28.25 2.73
CA TYR A 8 4.35 27.08 3.13
C TYR A 8 4.66 26.67 4.57
N ILE A 9 5.95 26.53 4.89
CA ILE A 9 6.43 26.21 6.24
C ILE A 9 5.90 27.23 7.25
N TRP A 10 6.11 28.51 6.99
CA TRP A 10 5.74 29.56 7.93
C TRP A 10 4.23 29.59 8.17
N ARG A 11 3.42 29.54 7.10
CA ARG A 11 1.95 29.58 7.21
C ARG A 11 1.39 28.48 8.12
N HIS A 12 1.97 27.29 8.08
CA HIS A 12 1.43 26.11 8.74
C HIS A 12 2.15 25.73 10.05
N SER A 13 3.30 26.34 10.37
CA SER A 13 4.07 26.01 11.59
C SER A 13 4.47 27.21 12.46
N ARG A 14 4.06 28.44 12.11
CA ARG A 14 4.43 29.68 12.82
C ARG A 14 4.32 29.61 14.36
N PRO A 15 3.24 29.11 14.98
CA PRO A 15 3.12 29.11 16.45
C PRO A 15 4.21 28.29 17.12
N GLU A 16 4.51 27.11 16.58
CA GLU A 16 5.52 26.21 17.13
C GLU A 16 6.93 26.75 16.89
N GLN A 17 7.18 27.34 15.72
CA GLN A 17 8.46 27.95 15.42
C GLN A 17 8.81 29.10 16.35
N ILE A 18 7.85 29.96 16.69
CA ILE A 18 8.09 31.08 17.61
C ILE A 18 8.54 30.56 18.98
N VAL A 19 7.91 29.50 19.49
CA VAL A 19 8.29 28.87 20.77
C VAL A 19 9.71 28.31 20.69
N ILE A 20 10.04 27.58 19.62
CA ILE A 20 11.38 26.99 19.45
C ILE A 20 12.45 28.09 19.30
N LEU A 21 12.18 29.16 18.55
CA LEU A 21 13.11 30.28 18.40
C LEU A 21 13.35 31.00 19.74
N GLY A 22 12.33 31.11 20.60
CA GLY A 22 12.50 31.59 21.97
C GLY A 22 13.48 30.73 22.79
N LEU A 23 13.36 29.40 22.69
CA LEU A 23 14.29 28.46 23.33
C LEU A 23 15.73 28.59 22.77
N VAL A 24 15.87 28.83 21.46
CA VAL A 24 17.18 29.04 20.82
C VAL A 24 17.90 30.26 21.39
N VAL A 25 17.19 31.38 21.59
CA VAL A 25 17.77 32.60 22.17
C VAL A 25 18.20 32.35 23.62
N LEU A 26 17.36 31.71 24.43
CA LEU A 26 17.69 31.36 25.81
C LEU A 26 18.91 30.43 25.91
N ALA A 27 19.06 29.48 24.98
CA ALA A 27 20.20 28.57 24.94
C ALA A 27 21.54 29.30 24.75
N GLN A 28 21.56 30.43 24.02
CA GLN A 28 22.80 31.19 23.80
C GLN A 28 23.40 31.75 25.09
N VAL A 29 22.57 32.08 26.08
CA VAL A 29 23.02 32.58 27.39
C VAL A 29 23.85 31.50 28.10
N PHE A 30 23.36 30.27 28.14
CA PHE A 30 24.07 29.15 28.76
C PHE A 30 25.29 28.71 27.96
N TYR A 31 25.23 28.82 26.63
CA TYR A 31 26.40 28.60 25.78
C TYR A 31 27.50 29.62 26.06
N PHE A 32 27.19 30.92 26.17
CA PHE A 32 28.16 31.96 26.54
C PHE A 32 28.79 31.70 27.92
N MET A 33 27.98 31.31 28.91
CA MET A 33 28.50 30.91 30.23
C MET A 33 29.48 29.73 30.12
N SER A 34 29.16 28.72 29.31
CA SER A 34 30.04 27.56 29.11
C SER A 34 31.42 27.92 28.51
N LEU A 35 31.52 29.01 27.74
CA LEU A 35 32.81 29.52 27.23
C LEU A 35 33.58 30.33 28.27
N THR A 36 32.87 31.01 29.19
CA THR A 36 33.46 31.93 30.17
C THR A 36 34.00 31.22 31.42
N VAL A 37 33.33 30.15 31.88
CA VAL A 37 33.70 29.44 33.11
C VAL A 37 35.09 28.79 33.04
N PRO A 38 35.51 28.12 31.94
CA PRO A 38 36.86 27.55 31.83
C PRO A 38 37.99 28.58 31.98
N LYS A 39 37.81 29.80 31.44
CA LYS A 39 38.74 30.91 31.65
C LYS A 39 38.89 31.22 33.14
N SER A 40 37.77 31.32 33.84
CA SER A 40 37.75 31.63 35.29
C SER A 40 38.37 30.51 36.13
N VAL A 41 38.18 29.26 35.72
CA VAL A 41 38.84 28.08 36.31
C VAL A 41 40.36 28.18 36.17
N ILE A 42 40.86 28.54 34.98
CA ILE A 42 42.31 28.64 34.72
C ILE A 42 42.93 29.84 35.45
N ASN A 43 42.35 31.03 35.29
CA ASN A 43 42.90 32.26 35.86
C ASN A 43 42.85 32.28 37.40
N ASN A 44 41.72 31.88 38.00
CA ASN A 44 41.51 32.03 39.43
C ASN A 44 41.71 30.73 40.21
N GLY A 45 41.35 29.58 39.62
CA GLY A 45 41.54 28.27 40.26
C GLY A 45 42.97 27.74 40.11
N ILE A 46 43.47 27.65 38.87
CA ILE A 46 44.80 27.05 38.60
C ILE A 46 45.93 28.05 38.87
N GLN A 47 45.87 29.25 38.28
CA GLN A 47 46.92 30.27 38.45
C GLN A 47 46.80 31.04 39.78
N GLY A 48 45.66 30.93 40.48
CA GLY A 48 45.47 31.56 41.78
C GLY A 48 45.42 33.08 41.75
N ASN A 49 45.15 33.73 40.60
CA ASN A 49 45.20 35.19 40.47
C ASN A 49 44.29 35.91 41.49
N ALA A 50 43.12 35.34 41.79
CA ALA A 50 42.18 35.86 42.78
C ALA A 50 42.61 35.65 44.25
N PHE A 51 43.61 34.81 44.51
CA PHE A 51 44.08 34.44 45.85
C PHE A 51 45.46 35.01 46.19
N LYS A 52 46.03 35.88 45.33
CA LYS A 52 47.37 36.47 45.53
C LYS A 52 47.52 37.22 46.86
N ASN A 53 46.45 37.87 47.32
CA ASN A 53 46.46 38.71 48.52
C ASN A 53 45.55 38.19 49.65
N THR A 54 44.82 37.09 49.45
CA THR A 54 43.79 36.58 50.37
C THR A 54 43.66 35.06 50.29
N LYS A 55 43.49 34.38 51.45
CA LYS A 55 43.36 32.91 51.52
C LYS A 55 41.98 32.38 51.06
N THR A 56 40.94 33.19 51.16
CA THR A 56 39.58 32.86 50.71
C THR A 56 38.98 34.03 49.93
N ILE A 57 38.07 33.73 49.02
CA ILE A 57 37.27 34.71 48.28
C ILE A 57 35.77 34.39 48.43
N PRO A 58 34.89 35.39 48.41
CA PRO A 58 33.45 35.15 48.41
C PRO A 58 33.00 34.63 47.04
N PHE A 59 32.24 33.54 47.04
CA PHE A 59 31.66 32.89 45.86
C PHE A 59 30.13 32.97 45.89
N LEU A 60 29.51 33.11 44.71
CA LEU A 60 28.06 33.27 44.55
C LEU A 60 27.53 34.54 45.24
N VAL A 61 28.26 35.65 45.14
CA VAL A 61 27.77 36.95 45.61
C VAL A 61 26.65 37.40 44.68
N TRP A 62 25.45 37.59 45.23
CA TRP A 62 24.35 38.22 44.49
C TRP A 62 24.36 39.70 44.79
N GLU A 63 24.96 40.47 43.88
CA GLU A 63 24.97 41.92 43.93
C GLU A 63 24.19 42.48 42.75
N LEU A 64 23.22 43.34 43.07
CA LEU A 64 22.51 44.13 42.07
C LEU A 64 23.27 45.46 41.95
N ASP A 65 24.06 45.57 40.88
CA ASP A 65 24.77 46.82 40.58
C ASP A 65 23.80 47.82 39.93
N LEU A 66 23.24 48.72 40.73
CA LEU A 66 22.36 49.79 40.28
C LEU A 66 23.14 51.02 39.81
N SER A 67 24.46 50.95 39.67
CA SER A 67 25.31 52.08 39.27
C SER A 67 24.91 52.73 37.94
N ALA A 68 24.25 51.98 37.05
CA ALA A 68 23.68 52.49 35.81
C ALA A 68 22.46 53.41 35.98
N ILE A 69 21.78 53.37 37.14
CA ILE A 69 20.56 54.14 37.45
C ILE A 69 20.79 55.10 38.63
N LEU A 70 21.64 54.71 39.59
CA LEU A 70 21.99 55.46 40.80
C LEU A 70 23.50 55.30 41.06
N PRO A 71 24.32 56.35 40.84
CA PRO A 71 25.77 56.24 40.99
C PRO A 71 26.18 55.74 42.38
N GLY A 72 26.96 54.66 42.43
CA GLY A 72 27.59 54.15 43.65
C GLY A 72 26.75 53.27 44.57
N LYS A 73 25.51 52.89 44.20
CA LYS A 73 24.71 51.93 44.99
C LYS A 73 24.80 50.51 44.42
N ILE A 74 25.61 49.67 45.05
CA ILE A 74 25.60 48.22 44.86
C ILE A 74 24.80 47.62 46.03
N ILE A 75 23.67 46.98 45.74
CA ILE A 75 22.88 46.28 46.77
C ILE A 75 23.34 44.82 46.78
N ARG A 76 24.04 44.41 47.84
CA ARG A 76 24.40 43.01 48.07
C ARG A 76 23.22 42.30 48.74
N ILE A 77 22.63 41.36 48.02
CA ILE A 77 21.45 40.58 48.42
C ILE A 77 21.88 39.28 49.14
N PHE A 78 23.06 38.76 48.79
CA PHE A 78 23.66 37.59 49.42
C PHE A 78 25.18 37.72 49.44
N ASP A 79 25.80 37.62 50.62
CA ASP A 79 27.25 37.83 50.83
C ASP A 79 28.13 36.67 50.33
N GLY A 80 27.51 35.59 49.84
CA GLY A 80 28.20 34.43 49.26
C GLY A 80 28.84 33.51 50.30
N PHE A 81 29.52 32.47 49.82
CA PHE A 81 30.29 31.54 50.64
C PHE A 81 31.79 31.81 50.48
N GLN A 82 32.56 31.82 51.58
CA GLN A 82 34.02 31.90 51.50
C GLN A 82 34.59 30.57 51.02
N VAL A 83 35.26 30.58 49.88
CA VAL A 83 35.94 29.41 49.31
C VAL A 83 37.43 29.68 49.23
N ASP A 84 38.23 28.67 49.57
CA ASP A 84 39.66 28.63 49.31
C ASP A 84 39.93 28.29 47.82
N GLN A 85 41.19 28.31 47.40
CA GLN A 85 41.55 28.10 45.99
C GLN A 85 41.08 26.74 45.44
N LEU A 86 41.20 25.68 46.24
CA LEU A 86 40.73 24.34 45.86
C LEU A 86 39.19 24.29 45.80
N GLY A 87 38.50 24.85 46.80
CA GLY A 87 37.05 24.96 46.83
C GLY A 87 36.49 25.74 45.64
N TYR A 88 37.14 26.86 45.26
CA TYR A 88 36.76 27.64 44.09
C TYR A 88 36.96 26.85 42.79
N LEU A 89 38.09 26.15 42.64
CA LEU A 89 38.36 25.30 41.48
C LEU A 89 37.28 24.21 41.31
N VAL A 90 36.97 23.49 42.40
CA VAL A 90 35.95 22.44 42.40
C VAL A 90 34.57 23.02 42.07
N THR A 91 34.20 24.11 42.74
CA THR A 91 32.88 24.73 42.56
C THR A 91 32.70 25.25 41.13
N MET A 92 33.69 25.96 40.58
CA MET A 92 33.62 26.45 39.20
C MET A 92 33.66 25.32 38.17
N SER A 93 34.32 24.20 38.46
CA SER A 93 34.26 23.01 37.61
C SER A 93 32.86 22.39 37.57
N PHE A 94 32.16 22.35 38.71
CA PHE A 94 30.75 21.92 38.75
C PHE A 94 29.80 22.93 38.10
N VAL A 95 30.06 24.24 38.22
CA VAL A 95 29.30 25.28 37.51
C VAL A 95 29.47 25.12 36.00
N PHE A 96 30.69 24.84 35.52
CA PHE A 96 30.94 24.52 34.12
C PHE A 96 30.15 23.29 33.68
N LEU A 97 30.23 22.20 34.44
CA LEU A 97 29.47 20.98 34.16
C LEU A 97 27.96 21.25 34.11
N GLY A 98 27.43 22.02 35.07
CA GLY A 98 26.03 22.43 35.11
C GLY A 98 25.62 23.24 33.88
N ALA A 99 26.43 24.22 33.46
CA ALA A 99 26.18 25.01 32.26
C ALA A 99 26.17 24.13 30.99
N VAL A 100 27.10 23.16 30.89
CA VAL A 100 27.14 22.19 29.79
C VAL A 100 25.90 21.30 29.78
N VAL A 101 25.45 20.81 30.94
CA VAL A 101 24.24 19.99 31.06
C VAL A 101 22.99 20.78 30.66
N VAL A 102 22.83 22.00 31.16
CA VAL A 102 21.68 22.85 30.83
C VAL A 102 21.66 23.19 29.34
N ASN A 103 22.80 23.59 28.76
CA ASN A 103 22.91 23.82 27.32
C ASN A 103 22.58 22.54 26.51
N GLY A 104 23.03 21.38 26.98
CA GLY A 104 22.68 20.06 26.42
C GLY A 104 21.17 19.77 26.46
N LEU A 105 20.48 20.12 27.56
CA LEU A 105 19.02 19.97 27.70
C LEU A 105 18.24 20.89 26.75
N PHE A 106 18.69 22.14 26.58
CA PHE A 106 18.14 23.03 25.56
C PHE A 106 18.33 22.44 24.16
N LYS A 107 19.54 21.99 23.83
CA LYS A 107 19.84 21.36 22.53
C LYS A 107 18.96 20.12 22.29
N LYS A 108 18.76 19.27 23.30
CA LYS A 108 17.86 18.11 23.23
C LYS A 108 16.42 18.54 22.97
N THR A 109 15.92 19.52 23.72
CA THR A 109 14.53 20.00 23.64
C THR A 109 14.25 20.64 22.28
N ILE A 110 15.12 21.55 21.83
CA ILE A 110 15.02 22.22 20.53
C ILE A 110 14.99 21.19 19.41
N ASN A 111 15.94 20.24 19.37
CA ASN A 111 16.00 19.23 18.32
C ASN A 111 14.78 18.28 18.33
N THR A 112 14.26 17.94 19.52
CA THR A 112 13.06 17.08 19.63
C THR A 112 11.80 17.80 19.14
N GLN A 113 11.59 19.05 19.55
CA GLN A 113 10.43 19.84 19.11
C GLN A 113 10.48 20.13 17.61
N LYS A 114 11.66 20.50 17.11
CA LYS A 114 11.98 20.65 15.69
C LYS A 114 11.64 19.39 14.88
N GLY A 115 12.06 18.21 15.34
CA GLY A 115 11.77 16.94 14.69
C GLY A 115 10.27 16.62 14.64
N ARG A 116 9.56 16.80 15.76
CA ARG A 116 8.09 16.60 15.81
C ARG A 116 7.34 17.53 14.87
N MET A 117 7.74 18.81 14.81
CA MET A 117 7.17 19.79 13.89
C MET A 117 7.43 19.39 12.43
N GLY A 118 8.64 18.94 12.10
CA GLY A 118 9.01 18.43 10.78
C GLY A 118 8.14 17.25 10.35
N GLU A 119 7.95 16.25 11.21
CA GLU A 119 7.08 15.09 10.94
C GLU A 119 5.62 15.46 10.78
N ARG A 120 5.08 16.39 11.59
CA ARG A 120 3.71 16.87 11.43
C ARG A 120 3.50 17.56 10.09
N MET A 121 4.45 18.40 9.68
CA MET A 121 4.41 19.06 8.38
C MET A 121 4.61 18.08 7.22
N LEU A 122 5.41 17.03 7.41
CA LEU A 122 5.57 15.95 6.43
C LEU A 122 4.25 15.18 6.26
N ARG A 123 3.57 14.85 7.36
CA ARG A 123 2.23 14.24 7.35
C ARG A 123 1.23 15.11 6.58
N ARG A 124 1.22 16.43 6.82
CA ARG A 124 0.40 17.41 6.09
C ARG A 124 0.65 17.35 4.59
N LEU A 125 1.91 17.51 4.20
CA LEU A 125 2.30 17.56 2.79
C LEU A 125 1.96 16.26 2.07
N ARG A 126 2.23 15.10 2.69
CA ARG A 126 1.84 13.79 2.13
C ARG A 126 0.33 13.66 1.93
N TYR A 127 -0.45 14.13 2.90
CA TYR A 127 -1.91 14.15 2.78
C TYR A 127 -2.37 15.07 1.65
N GLU A 128 -1.88 16.31 1.59
CA GLU A 128 -2.25 17.28 0.53
C GLU A 128 -1.92 16.77 -0.88
N LEU A 129 -0.80 16.04 -1.04
CA LEU A 129 -0.44 15.42 -2.30
C LEU A 129 -1.35 14.23 -2.64
N TYR A 130 -1.71 13.41 -1.66
CA TYR A 130 -2.65 12.31 -1.84
C TYR A 130 -4.06 12.80 -2.20
N ASP A 131 -4.56 13.80 -1.48
CA ASP A 131 -5.85 14.47 -1.74
C ASP A 131 -5.92 15.03 -3.16
N ARG A 132 -4.81 15.59 -3.67
CA ARG A 132 -4.71 16.04 -5.06
C ARG A 132 -4.79 14.92 -6.08
N ILE A 133 -4.19 13.74 -5.81
CA ILE A 133 -4.29 12.58 -6.71
C ILE A 133 -5.76 12.20 -6.92
N LEU A 134 -6.59 12.28 -5.87
CA LEU A 134 -8.03 11.99 -5.96
C LEU A 134 -8.79 12.99 -6.86
N ARG A 135 -8.18 14.11 -7.23
CA ARG A 135 -8.76 15.19 -8.04
C ARG A 135 -8.18 15.27 -9.45
N PHE A 136 -7.22 14.41 -9.78
CA PHE A 136 -6.60 14.40 -11.09
C PHE A 136 -7.60 13.92 -12.16
N PRO A 137 -7.60 14.53 -13.36
CA PRO A 137 -8.42 14.03 -14.46
C PRO A 137 -7.88 12.67 -14.94
N ALA A 138 -8.78 11.79 -15.38
CA ALA A 138 -8.44 10.43 -15.83
C ALA A 138 -7.38 10.41 -16.96
N ALA A 139 -7.37 11.41 -17.83
CA ALA A 139 -6.38 11.56 -18.90
C ALA A 139 -4.93 11.75 -18.38
N HIS A 140 -4.75 12.30 -17.19
CA HIS A 140 -3.42 12.49 -16.60
C HIS A 140 -2.77 11.15 -16.22
N PHE A 141 -3.55 10.20 -15.70
CA PHE A 141 -3.06 8.86 -15.35
C PHE A 141 -2.61 8.02 -16.55
N ARG A 142 -3.01 8.39 -17.78
CA ARG A 142 -2.49 7.78 -19.01
C ARG A 142 -1.09 8.29 -19.38
N LYS A 143 -0.69 9.46 -18.86
CA LYS A 143 0.59 10.12 -19.18
C LYS A 143 1.68 9.90 -18.12
N VAL A 144 1.29 9.49 -16.90
CA VAL A 144 2.20 9.37 -15.75
C VAL A 144 2.15 7.97 -15.17
N LYS A 145 3.31 7.42 -14.81
CA LYS A 145 3.37 6.10 -14.17
C LYS A 145 2.86 6.18 -12.73
N GLN A 146 1.98 5.26 -12.35
CA GLN A 146 1.40 5.24 -11.00
C GLN A 146 2.46 5.05 -9.91
N ALA A 147 3.48 4.22 -10.16
CA ALA A 147 4.60 4.02 -9.24
C ALA A 147 5.41 5.32 -9.02
N GLU A 148 5.53 6.17 -10.04
CA GLU A 148 6.20 7.46 -9.92
C GLU A 148 5.46 8.37 -8.94
N LEU A 149 4.13 8.52 -9.06
CA LEU A 149 3.32 9.28 -8.11
C LEU A 149 3.45 8.75 -6.67
N ALA A 150 3.46 7.42 -6.49
CA ALA A 150 3.64 6.81 -5.17
C ALA A 150 5.02 7.13 -4.55
N THR A 151 6.09 7.00 -5.33
CA THR A 151 7.46 7.35 -4.88
C THR A 151 7.62 8.85 -4.63
N MET A 152 6.92 9.71 -5.37
CA MET A 152 6.92 11.15 -5.13
C MET A 152 6.33 11.51 -3.77
N VAL A 153 5.18 10.92 -3.40
CA VAL A 153 4.56 11.14 -2.09
C VAL A 153 5.41 10.56 -0.95
N LYS A 154 6.02 9.39 -1.17
CA LYS A 154 6.78 8.69 -0.13
C LYS A 154 8.21 9.19 0.02
N ASP A 155 9.02 9.05 -1.03
CA ASP A 155 10.48 9.13 -1.01
C ASP A 155 10.99 10.54 -1.36
N GLU A 156 10.39 11.22 -2.36
CA GLU A 156 10.88 12.56 -2.76
C GLU A 156 10.48 13.66 -1.76
N VAL A 157 9.39 13.42 -1.02
CA VAL A 157 8.89 14.31 0.03
C VAL A 157 9.52 14.04 1.40
N GLU A 158 10.16 12.89 1.61
CA GLU A 158 10.84 12.60 2.89
C GLU A 158 11.95 13.62 3.25
N PRO A 159 12.86 14.02 2.34
CA PRO A 159 13.86 15.06 2.60
C PRO A 159 13.24 16.44 2.93
N LEU A 160 12.03 16.71 2.43
CA LEU A 160 11.30 17.94 2.75
C LEU A 160 10.95 17.97 4.24
N GLY A 161 10.44 16.87 4.81
CA GLY A 161 10.11 16.77 6.23
C GLY A 161 11.28 17.10 7.15
N GLY A 162 12.45 16.53 6.87
CA GLY A 162 13.69 16.84 7.60
C GLY A 162 14.07 18.31 7.51
N PHE A 163 14.01 18.91 6.32
CA PHE A 163 14.37 20.33 6.15
C PHE A 163 13.34 21.30 6.75
N ILE A 164 12.05 20.95 6.78
CA ILE A 164 10.99 21.83 7.30
C ILE A 164 11.25 22.21 8.77
N GLY A 165 11.70 21.25 9.58
CA GLY A 165 12.14 21.52 10.95
C GLY A 165 13.35 22.47 11.01
N ASP A 166 14.31 22.29 10.11
CA ASP A 166 15.56 23.03 10.03
C ASP A 166 15.41 24.44 9.45
N ALA A 167 14.34 24.71 8.70
CA ALA A 167 14.25 25.88 7.82
C ALA A 167 14.51 27.23 8.51
N PHE A 168 14.03 27.43 9.74
CA PHE A 168 14.26 28.68 10.48
C PHE A 168 15.05 28.47 11.78
N VAL A 169 14.83 27.34 12.44
CA VAL A 169 15.44 27.02 13.74
C VAL A 169 16.95 26.78 13.60
N GLN A 170 17.37 26.01 12.59
CA GLN A 170 18.77 25.66 12.39
C GLN A 170 19.65 26.88 12.12
N PRO A 171 19.34 27.78 11.16
CA PRO A 171 20.19 28.93 10.90
C PRO A 171 20.21 29.92 12.08
N MET A 172 19.10 30.08 12.80
CA MET A 172 19.07 30.91 14.01
C MET A 172 19.94 30.32 15.13
N PHE A 173 19.88 29.01 15.34
CA PHE A 173 20.66 28.33 16.37
C PHE A 173 22.16 28.37 16.06
N LEU A 174 22.56 27.99 14.85
CA LEU A 174 23.96 27.97 14.42
C LEU A 174 24.54 29.38 14.26
N GLY A 175 23.76 30.29 13.67
CA GLY A 175 24.13 31.70 13.56
C GLY A 175 24.30 32.35 14.93
N GLY A 176 23.38 32.06 15.87
CA GLY A 176 23.49 32.48 17.26
C GLY A 176 24.74 31.93 17.96
N GLN A 177 25.07 30.65 17.75
CA GLN A 177 26.29 30.05 18.30
C GLN A 177 27.56 30.68 17.74
N ALA A 178 27.64 30.84 16.42
CA ALA A 178 28.79 31.46 15.76
C ALA A 178 28.97 32.92 16.21
N LEU A 179 27.86 33.68 16.27
CA LEU A 179 27.87 35.06 16.74
C LEU A 179 28.31 35.15 18.21
N THR A 180 27.79 34.28 19.08
CA THR A 180 28.17 34.23 20.50
C THR A 180 29.65 33.91 20.68
N ALA A 181 30.20 32.97 19.91
CA ALA A 181 31.61 32.62 19.95
C ALA A 181 32.51 33.75 19.41
N ILE A 182 32.11 34.41 18.32
CA ILE A 182 32.85 35.57 17.77
C ILE A 182 32.84 36.73 18.78
N ILE A 183 31.68 37.07 19.34
CA ILE A 183 31.54 38.10 20.38
C ILE A 183 32.44 37.76 21.57
N PHE A 184 32.42 36.50 22.04
CA PHE A 184 33.26 36.06 23.13
C PHE A 184 34.76 36.23 22.83
N ILE A 185 35.23 35.86 21.64
CA ILE A 185 36.63 36.01 21.22
C ILE A 185 37.01 37.51 21.16
N MET A 186 36.15 38.35 20.58
CA MET A 186 36.37 39.79 20.49
C MET A 186 36.42 40.45 21.87
N MET A 187 35.59 40.00 22.82
CA MET A 187 35.63 40.45 24.21
C MET A 187 36.94 40.08 24.92
N GLN A 188 37.64 39.03 24.49
CA GLN A 188 38.96 38.70 25.05
C GLN A 188 40.06 39.57 24.45
N ASN A 189 40.09 39.68 23.12
CA ASN A 189 41.04 40.54 22.41
C ASN A 189 40.50 40.85 21.01
N TRP A 190 40.35 42.14 20.72
CA TRP A 190 39.76 42.60 19.46
C TRP A 190 40.61 42.21 18.23
N LEU A 191 41.95 42.22 18.34
CA LEU A 191 42.86 41.87 17.24
C LEU A 191 42.80 40.38 16.91
N LEU A 192 42.81 39.51 17.92
CA LEU A 192 42.60 38.06 17.72
C LEU A 192 41.23 37.77 17.10
N GLY A 193 40.19 38.51 17.51
CA GLY A 193 38.87 38.45 16.88
C GLY A 193 38.92 38.75 15.39
N ILE A 194 39.61 39.83 14.97
CA ILE A 194 39.77 40.17 13.56
C ILE A 194 40.54 39.09 12.80
N ILE A 195 41.62 38.54 13.35
CA ILE A 195 42.40 37.46 12.71
C ILE A 195 41.51 36.24 12.45
N VAL A 196 40.71 35.85 13.45
CA VAL A 196 39.76 34.73 13.31
C VAL A 196 38.73 35.04 12.22
N ILE A 197 38.13 36.24 12.21
CA ILE A 197 37.16 36.66 11.17
C ILE A 197 37.77 36.61 9.77
N VAL A 198 38.99 37.12 9.58
CA VAL A 198 39.69 37.11 8.28
C VAL A 198 39.96 35.69 7.81
N LEU A 199 40.47 34.82 8.68
CA LEU A 199 40.72 33.42 8.34
C LEU A 199 39.43 32.66 8.02
N LEU A 200 38.33 32.93 8.73
CA LEU A 200 37.00 32.39 8.42
C LEU A 200 36.47 32.93 7.08
N ALA A 201 36.70 34.20 6.75
CA ALA A 201 36.32 34.76 5.46
C ALA A 201 37.05 34.07 4.29
N VAL A 202 38.35 33.80 4.46
CA VAL A 202 39.14 33.01 3.50
C VAL A 202 38.58 31.58 3.35
N GLN A 203 38.24 30.93 4.48
CA GLN A 203 37.57 29.63 4.48
C GLN A 203 36.24 29.67 3.71
N MET A 204 35.40 30.67 3.97
CA MET A 204 34.10 30.85 3.29
C MET A 204 34.26 31.11 1.79
N ALA A 205 35.34 31.73 1.33
CA ALA A 205 35.58 31.96 -0.10
C ALA A 205 36.12 30.73 -0.86
N ILE A 206 36.95 29.91 -0.21
CA ILE A 206 37.64 28.77 -0.84
C ILE A 206 36.79 27.50 -0.81
N ILE A 207 36.18 27.16 0.34
CA ILE A 207 35.48 25.89 0.55
C ILE A 207 34.35 25.65 -0.47
N PRO A 208 33.47 26.63 -0.77
CA PRO A 208 32.38 26.43 -1.75
C PRO A 208 32.89 26.11 -3.15
N ARG A 209 34.01 26.74 -3.57
CA ARG A 209 34.61 26.50 -4.89
C ARG A 209 35.14 25.06 -5.01
N LEU A 210 35.77 24.55 -3.96
CA LEU A 210 36.25 23.16 -3.90
C LEU A 210 35.11 22.13 -3.89
N ARG A 211 33.95 22.48 -3.31
CA ARG A 211 32.79 21.59 -3.20
C ARG A 211 31.89 21.53 -4.44
N ARG A 212 31.84 22.59 -5.27
CA ARG A 212 30.95 22.65 -6.47
C ARG A 212 31.02 21.38 -7.36
N PRO A 213 32.20 20.87 -7.77
CA PRO A 213 32.27 19.68 -8.61
C PRO A 213 31.70 18.42 -7.94
N VAL A 214 31.89 18.30 -6.62
CA VAL A 214 31.37 17.16 -5.83
C VAL A 214 29.84 17.18 -5.81
N LEU A 215 29.24 18.36 -5.69
CA LEU A 215 27.79 18.54 -5.69
C LEU A 215 27.17 18.17 -7.04
N VAL A 216 27.77 18.60 -8.15
CA VAL A 216 27.29 18.28 -9.51
C VAL A 216 27.30 16.78 -9.76
N LEU A 217 28.41 16.09 -9.43
CA LEU A 217 28.51 14.64 -9.55
C LEU A 217 27.54 13.92 -8.60
N GLY A 218 27.32 14.47 -7.40
CA GLY A 218 26.32 13.97 -6.45
C GLY A 218 24.90 14.00 -7.01
N ARG A 219 24.53 15.10 -7.68
CA ARG A 219 23.23 15.25 -8.35
C ARG A 219 23.08 14.28 -9.52
N GLN A 220 24.10 14.16 -10.38
CA GLN A 220 24.11 13.19 -11.50
C GLN A 220 23.93 11.76 -11.00
N ARG A 221 24.64 11.38 -9.92
CA ARG A 221 24.50 10.06 -9.29
C ARG A 221 23.05 9.78 -8.88
N GLN A 222 22.36 10.75 -8.27
CA GLN A 222 20.98 10.57 -7.83
C GLN A 222 20.01 10.42 -9.03
N ILE A 223 20.21 11.19 -10.10
CA ILE A 223 19.38 11.10 -11.31
C ILE A 223 19.57 9.73 -11.98
N SER A 224 20.82 9.28 -12.17
CA SER A 224 21.10 7.97 -12.78
C SER A 224 20.56 6.81 -11.95
N ALA A 225 20.60 6.90 -10.61
CA ALA A 225 20.00 5.90 -9.74
C ALA A 225 18.47 5.82 -9.90
N ARG A 226 17.78 6.96 -10.06
CA ARG A 226 16.33 7.01 -10.32
C ARG A 226 15.98 6.40 -11.69
N GLN A 227 16.73 6.74 -12.73
CA GLN A 227 16.55 6.16 -14.07
C GLN A 227 16.72 4.63 -14.06
N LEU A 228 17.68 4.11 -13.28
CA LEU A 228 17.86 2.67 -13.10
C LEU A 228 16.66 2.02 -12.41
N ALA A 229 16.17 2.62 -11.31
CA ALA A 229 14.98 2.11 -10.61
C ALA A 229 13.74 2.11 -11.51
N GLY A 230 13.51 3.17 -12.28
CA GLY A 230 12.42 3.25 -13.25
C GLY A 230 12.51 2.19 -14.34
N ARG A 231 13.72 1.89 -14.83
CA ARG A 231 13.93 0.82 -15.81
C ARG A 231 13.67 -0.57 -15.23
N ILE A 232 14.10 -0.84 -13.99
CA ILE A 232 13.82 -2.11 -13.31
C ILE A 232 12.31 -2.34 -13.18
N ALA A 233 11.54 -1.30 -12.85
CA ALA A 233 10.08 -1.41 -12.78
C ALA A 233 9.45 -1.72 -14.16
N GLU A 234 9.90 -1.06 -15.23
CA GLU A 234 9.44 -1.37 -16.60
C GLU A 234 9.72 -2.83 -17.00
N THR A 235 10.93 -3.31 -16.73
CA THR A 235 11.32 -4.70 -17.04
C THR A 235 10.50 -5.71 -16.24
N ALA A 236 10.14 -5.39 -14.98
CA ALA A 236 9.28 -6.23 -14.15
C ALA A 236 7.83 -6.26 -14.64
N ASP A 237 7.26 -5.11 -15.02
CA ASP A 237 5.91 -5.02 -15.57
C ASP A 237 5.81 -5.74 -16.94
N GLY A 238 6.86 -5.62 -17.77
CA GLY A 238 6.95 -6.23 -19.10
C GLY A 238 7.63 -7.61 -19.14
N VAL A 239 7.78 -8.29 -17.99
CA VAL A 239 8.58 -9.53 -17.90
C VAL A 239 8.05 -10.62 -18.83
N HIS A 240 6.75 -10.68 -19.03
CA HIS A 240 6.12 -11.67 -19.90
C HIS A 240 6.53 -11.47 -21.37
N GLU A 241 6.52 -10.23 -21.86
CA GLU A 241 6.97 -9.88 -23.21
C GLU A 241 8.45 -10.21 -23.41
N ILE A 242 9.28 -9.92 -22.40
CA ILE A 242 10.71 -10.25 -22.43
C ILE A 242 10.93 -11.76 -22.55
N HIS A 243 10.16 -12.56 -21.82
CA HIS A 243 10.24 -14.02 -21.87
C HIS A 243 9.72 -14.59 -23.18
N ILE A 244 8.56 -14.13 -23.67
CA ILE A 244 7.97 -14.59 -24.95
C ILE A 244 8.93 -14.31 -26.11
N HIS A 245 9.56 -13.13 -26.13
CA HIS A 245 10.43 -12.73 -27.23
C HIS A 245 11.91 -13.10 -27.03
N GLY A 246 12.26 -13.78 -25.92
CA GLY A 246 13.65 -14.18 -25.63
C GLY A 246 14.62 -12.99 -25.43
N ALA A 247 14.12 -11.80 -25.11
CA ALA A 247 14.89 -10.56 -25.04
C ALA A 247 15.73 -10.40 -23.75
N ALA A 248 15.77 -11.42 -22.89
CA ALA A 248 16.42 -11.35 -21.58
C ALA A 248 17.91 -10.95 -21.65
N ASN A 249 18.65 -11.38 -22.68
CA ASN A 249 20.06 -11.00 -22.84
C ASN A 249 20.25 -9.53 -23.23
N TYR A 250 19.31 -8.95 -23.98
CA TYR A 250 19.31 -7.52 -24.29
C TYR A 250 19.09 -6.69 -23.02
N GLU A 251 18.10 -7.06 -22.20
CA GLU A 251 17.82 -6.39 -20.93
C GLU A 251 19.02 -6.50 -19.95
N ARG A 252 19.70 -7.67 -19.91
CA ARG A 252 20.94 -7.83 -19.13
C ARG A 252 22.04 -6.86 -19.58
N ALA A 253 22.18 -6.63 -20.90
CA ALA A 253 23.18 -5.72 -21.45
C ALA A 253 22.84 -4.24 -21.11
N ASP A 254 21.58 -3.81 -21.26
CA ASP A 254 21.14 -2.44 -20.91
C ASP A 254 21.37 -2.14 -19.41
N ILE A 255 21.01 -3.08 -18.53
CA ILE A 255 21.23 -2.91 -17.08
C ILE A 255 22.72 -2.85 -16.74
N SER A 256 23.55 -3.68 -17.36
CA SER A 256 25.01 -3.67 -17.17
C SER A 256 25.62 -2.31 -17.53
N GLU A 257 25.23 -1.72 -18.66
CA GLU A 257 25.72 -0.41 -19.09
C GLU A 257 25.34 0.70 -18.09
N ARG A 258 24.07 0.71 -17.64
CA ARG A 258 23.58 1.69 -16.67
C ARG A 258 24.34 1.61 -15.33
N LEU A 259 24.60 0.39 -14.85
CA LEU A 259 25.41 0.16 -13.65
C LEU A 259 26.85 0.68 -13.83
N GLY A 260 27.46 0.44 -15.00
CA GLY A 260 28.78 0.96 -15.33
C GLY A 260 28.87 2.49 -15.30
N ARG A 261 27.86 3.19 -15.84
CA ARG A 261 27.78 4.66 -15.78
C ARG A 261 27.69 5.16 -14.33
N ILE A 262 26.87 4.52 -13.50
CA ILE A 262 26.74 4.87 -12.07
C ILE A 262 28.07 4.67 -11.32
N PHE A 263 28.78 3.57 -11.60
CA PHE A 263 30.09 3.30 -11.02
C PHE A 263 31.09 4.43 -11.33
N LYS A 264 31.19 4.85 -12.60
CA LYS A 264 32.10 5.92 -13.03
C LYS A 264 31.80 7.25 -12.32
N ILE A 265 30.53 7.66 -12.29
CA ILE A 265 30.10 8.89 -11.58
C ILE A 265 30.47 8.82 -10.10
N ARG A 266 30.26 7.65 -9.46
CA ARG A 266 30.60 7.45 -8.05
C ARG A 266 32.11 7.52 -7.82
N PHE A 267 32.91 6.93 -8.70
CA PHE A 267 34.36 6.99 -8.61
C PHE A 267 34.90 8.42 -8.73
N ASP A 268 34.45 9.17 -9.74
CA ASP A 268 34.83 10.58 -9.94
C ASP A 268 34.43 11.45 -8.74
N LEU A 269 33.24 11.19 -8.17
CA LEU A 269 32.76 11.86 -6.97
C LEU A 269 33.70 11.60 -5.79
N TYR A 270 34.12 10.34 -5.56
CA TYR A 270 35.02 10.00 -4.46
C TYR A 270 36.36 10.72 -4.57
N GLN A 271 36.97 10.74 -5.76
CA GLN A 271 38.25 11.44 -6.00
C GLN A 271 38.13 12.92 -5.65
N LYS A 272 37.13 13.61 -6.21
CA LYS A 272 36.90 15.05 -5.94
C LYS A 272 36.57 15.32 -4.47
N LYS A 273 35.78 14.45 -3.83
CA LYS A 273 35.38 14.57 -2.42
C LYS A 273 36.59 14.52 -1.48
N PHE A 274 37.51 13.59 -1.69
CA PHE A 274 38.67 13.45 -0.80
C PHE A 274 39.73 14.54 -1.03
N VAL A 275 39.90 15.04 -2.26
CA VAL A 275 40.73 16.23 -2.52
C VAL A 275 40.17 17.46 -1.80
N ALA A 276 38.86 17.69 -1.86
CA ALA A 276 38.23 18.79 -1.12
C ALA A 276 38.38 18.62 0.41
N LYS A 277 38.27 17.38 0.93
CA LYS A 277 38.47 17.07 2.35
C LYS A 277 39.90 17.35 2.82
N PHE A 278 40.90 17.00 2.00
CA PHE A 278 42.31 17.28 2.29
C PHE A 278 42.55 18.78 2.51
N TRP A 279 42.15 19.61 1.55
CA TRP A 279 42.31 21.06 1.66
C TRP A 279 41.51 21.68 2.82
N ASN A 280 40.30 21.18 3.08
CA ASN A 280 39.50 21.63 4.21
C ASN A 280 40.21 21.37 5.56
N ASN A 281 40.85 20.21 5.71
CA ASN A 281 41.59 19.87 6.93
C ASN A 281 42.79 20.79 7.13
N ILE A 282 43.58 21.07 6.09
CA ILE A 282 44.71 21.99 6.16
C ILE A 282 44.25 23.39 6.58
N LEU A 283 43.20 23.90 5.94
CA LEU A 283 42.72 25.25 6.20
C LEU A 283 42.11 25.40 7.61
N SER A 284 41.56 24.33 8.17
CA SER A 284 41.00 24.31 9.54
C SER A 284 42.10 24.38 10.61
N GLN A 285 43.33 23.92 10.32
CA GLN A 285 44.44 23.98 11.28
C GLN A 285 45.19 25.33 11.27
N ALA A 286 44.96 26.16 10.25
CA ALA A 286 45.59 27.48 10.14
C ALA A 286 45.15 28.44 11.26
N THR A 287 43.89 28.37 11.71
CA THR A 287 43.38 29.29 12.74
C THR A 287 43.88 28.96 14.14
N PRO A 288 43.88 27.70 14.64
CA PRO A 288 44.56 27.36 15.89
C PRO A 288 46.04 27.75 15.88
N PHE A 289 46.73 27.51 14.76
CA PHE A 289 48.12 27.94 14.59
C PHE A 289 48.28 29.46 14.79
N ALA A 290 47.43 30.27 14.15
CA ALA A 290 47.45 31.72 14.32
C ALA A 290 47.11 32.15 15.77
N ILE A 291 46.16 31.48 16.42
CA ILE A 291 45.79 31.74 17.82
C ILE A 291 46.96 31.41 18.77
N TYR A 292 47.65 30.29 18.57
CA TYR A 292 48.83 29.94 19.37
C TYR A 292 49.97 30.93 19.15
N LEU A 293 50.24 31.32 17.90
CA LEU A 293 51.32 32.24 17.56
C LEU A 293 51.07 33.65 18.14
N VAL A 294 49.91 34.24 17.84
CA VAL A 294 49.59 35.62 18.24
C VAL A 294 49.12 35.71 19.68
N GLY A 295 48.25 34.78 20.11
CA GLY A 295 47.78 34.70 21.49
C GLY A 295 48.88 34.30 22.46
N GLY A 296 49.78 33.39 22.06
CA GLY A 296 50.98 33.05 22.83
C GLY A 296 51.94 34.24 22.95
N TYR A 297 52.16 35.00 21.88
CA TYR A 297 52.94 36.24 21.93
C TYR A 297 52.34 37.25 22.92
N PHE A 298 51.03 37.47 22.92
CA PHE A 298 50.36 38.36 23.88
C PHE A 298 50.37 37.85 25.32
N ALA A 299 50.38 36.54 25.52
CA ALA A 299 50.55 35.96 26.84
C ALA A 299 51.98 36.18 27.38
N ILE A 300 53.00 36.07 26.53
CA ILE A 300 54.40 36.32 26.92
C ILE A 300 54.63 37.80 27.23
N THR A 301 54.02 38.72 26.48
CA THR A 301 54.16 40.17 26.70
C THR A 301 53.27 40.72 27.82
N GLY A 302 52.48 39.85 28.48
CA GLY A 302 51.59 40.24 29.58
C GLY A 302 50.35 41.03 29.15
N GLN A 303 50.07 41.10 27.84
CA GLN A 303 48.89 41.79 27.30
C GLN A 303 47.62 40.92 27.34
N MET A 304 47.75 39.62 27.60
CA MET A 304 46.63 38.69 27.68
C MET A 304 46.89 37.56 28.68
N ASP A 305 45.86 37.16 29.44
CA ASP A 305 45.98 36.03 30.35
C ASP A 305 46.08 34.69 29.60
N VAL A 306 46.81 33.73 30.17
CA VAL A 306 46.88 32.36 29.62
C VAL A 306 45.48 31.73 29.55
N GLY A 307 44.61 31.95 30.55
CA GLY A 307 43.23 31.47 30.50
C GLY A 307 42.37 32.14 29.42
N ALA A 308 42.71 33.36 28.98
CA ALA A 308 42.06 34.00 27.85
C ALA A 308 42.49 33.37 26.52
N VAL A 309 43.77 32.99 26.35
CA VAL A 309 44.23 32.20 25.18
C VAL A 309 43.45 30.88 25.09
N VAL A 310 43.35 30.16 26.21
CA VAL A 310 42.62 28.87 26.26
C VAL A 310 41.13 29.07 26.01
N GLY A 311 40.52 30.14 26.55
CA GLY A 311 39.14 30.51 26.28
C GLY A 311 38.90 30.77 24.78
N VAL A 312 39.79 31.50 24.10
CA VAL A 312 39.72 31.75 22.66
C VAL A 312 39.86 30.44 21.87
N LEU A 313 40.75 29.53 22.27
CA LEU A 313 40.90 28.21 21.64
C LEU A 313 39.64 27.35 21.80
N LEU A 314 39.00 27.37 22.97
CA LEU A 314 37.74 26.66 23.23
C LEU A 314 36.60 27.22 22.39
N ALA A 315 36.46 28.55 22.33
CA ALA A 315 35.46 29.21 21.49
C ALA A 315 35.72 28.95 20.00
N TYR A 316 36.98 28.95 19.56
CA TYR A 316 37.34 28.60 18.19
C TYR A 316 37.02 27.13 17.88
N LYS A 317 37.27 26.18 18.79
CA LYS A 317 36.97 24.75 18.55
C LYS A 317 35.53 24.54 18.09
N ASP A 318 34.61 25.31 18.66
CA ASP A 318 33.17 25.19 18.39
C ASP A 318 32.71 26.05 17.21
N LEU A 319 33.55 26.91 16.64
CA LEU A 319 33.17 27.88 15.59
C LEU A 319 33.14 27.33 14.14
N PRO A 320 34.03 26.42 13.71
CA PRO A 320 33.98 25.83 12.37
C PRO A 320 32.72 25.01 12.07
N SER A 321 32.17 24.29 13.06
CA SER A 321 31.00 23.43 12.83
C SER A 321 29.74 24.22 12.45
N PRO A 322 29.32 25.27 13.20
CA PRO A 322 28.15 26.06 12.85
C PRO A 322 28.24 26.74 11.48
N ILE A 323 29.42 27.26 11.11
CA ILE A 323 29.62 27.88 9.79
C ILE A 323 29.48 26.84 8.68
N LYS A 324 30.13 25.69 8.85
CA LYS A 324 30.01 24.58 7.89
C LYS A 324 28.55 24.13 7.75
N GLU A 325 27.85 23.94 8.88
CA GLU A 325 26.46 23.50 8.90
C GLU A 325 25.51 24.54 8.32
N LEU A 326 25.79 25.85 8.44
CA LEU A 326 25.04 26.92 7.75
C LEU A 326 25.19 26.85 6.22
N ILE A 327 26.40 26.56 5.74
CA ILE A 327 26.64 26.36 4.30
C ILE A 327 25.92 25.09 3.82
N ASP A 328 26.00 24.00 4.59
CA ASP A 328 25.31 22.75 4.30
C ASP A 328 23.78 22.97 4.31
N TRP A 329 23.26 23.79 5.22
CA TRP A 329 21.86 24.19 5.30
C TRP A 329 21.41 24.99 4.08
N ASP A 330 22.19 25.98 3.58
CA ASP A 330 21.81 26.73 2.37
C ASP A 330 21.84 25.85 1.12
N GLN A 331 22.76 24.87 1.05
CA GLN A 331 22.74 23.87 -0.02
C GLN A 331 21.49 22.99 0.05
N GLN A 332 21.18 22.47 1.23
CA GLN A 332 19.98 21.67 1.45
C GLN A 332 18.72 22.47 1.12
N ARG A 333 18.67 23.75 1.51
CA ARG A 333 17.59 24.68 1.17
C ARG A 333 17.35 24.75 -0.33
N GLN A 334 18.40 24.95 -1.12
CA GLN A 334 18.31 25.05 -2.57
C GLN A 334 17.83 23.72 -3.18
N ASP A 335 18.40 22.59 -2.75
CA ASP A 335 18.03 21.28 -3.28
C ASP A 335 16.58 20.90 -2.93
N VAL A 336 16.14 21.19 -1.71
CA VAL A 336 14.78 20.90 -1.24
C VAL A 336 13.76 21.83 -1.91
N GLN A 337 14.08 23.11 -2.16
CA GLN A 337 13.21 24.02 -2.90
C GLN A 337 12.97 23.53 -4.35
N ILE A 338 14.02 23.10 -5.06
CA ILE A 338 13.88 22.56 -6.42
C ILE A 338 13.00 21.30 -6.42
N LYS A 339 13.24 20.39 -5.47
CA LYS A 339 12.40 19.17 -5.32
C LYS A 339 10.95 19.52 -5.03
N TYR A 340 10.72 20.48 -4.14
CA TYR A 340 9.38 20.96 -3.83
C TYR A 340 8.69 21.49 -5.09
N GLU A 341 9.35 22.37 -5.86
CA GLU A 341 8.80 22.88 -7.13
C GLU A 341 8.47 21.75 -8.11
N GLN A 342 9.36 20.77 -8.28
CA GLN A 342 9.13 19.61 -9.14
C GLN A 342 7.91 18.78 -8.69
N VAL A 343 7.78 18.52 -7.37
CA VAL A 343 6.62 17.83 -6.80
C VAL A 343 5.35 18.65 -7.02
N ILE A 344 5.39 19.95 -6.80
CA ILE A 344 4.24 20.83 -6.94
C ILE A 344 3.76 20.91 -8.39
N ASP A 345 4.67 21.00 -9.37
CA ASP A 345 4.31 21.04 -10.79
C ASP A 345 3.69 19.71 -11.24
N GLN A 346 4.20 18.57 -10.76
CA GLN A 346 3.62 17.25 -11.05
C GLN A 346 2.24 17.05 -10.42
N PHE A 347 1.98 17.69 -9.27
CA PHE A 347 0.71 17.59 -8.53
C PHE A 347 -0.22 18.79 -8.76
N GLN A 348 -0.04 19.50 -9.87
CA GLN A 348 -0.94 20.54 -10.37
C GLN A 348 -1.23 20.37 -11.88
N PRO A 349 -1.73 19.20 -12.33
CA PRO A 349 -2.15 19.04 -13.72
C PRO A 349 -3.29 20.00 -14.09
N GLU A 350 -3.33 20.39 -15.36
CA GLU A 350 -4.45 21.13 -15.94
C GLU A 350 -5.75 20.30 -15.85
N GLY A 351 -6.88 20.99 -15.62
CA GLY A 351 -8.18 20.33 -15.53
C GLY A 351 -8.43 19.53 -14.24
N MET A 352 -7.62 19.73 -13.20
CA MET A 352 -7.87 19.18 -11.85
C MET A 352 -9.24 19.61 -11.33
N MET A 353 -9.97 18.68 -10.70
CA MET A 353 -11.25 18.99 -10.07
C MET A 353 -11.07 20.03 -8.94
N PRO A 354 -11.93 21.09 -8.89
CA PRO A 354 -11.96 22.01 -7.76
C PRO A 354 -12.27 21.30 -6.43
N GLU A 355 -11.64 21.75 -5.35
CA GLU A 355 -11.76 21.13 -4.01
C GLU A 355 -13.19 21.17 -3.47
N GLU A 356 -13.90 22.26 -3.78
CA GLU A 356 -15.27 22.51 -3.34
C GLU A 356 -16.24 21.45 -3.85
N LEU A 357 -15.95 20.82 -5.00
CA LEU A 357 -16.78 19.77 -5.57
C LEU A 357 -16.63 18.43 -4.83
N GLN A 358 -15.56 18.22 -4.08
CA GLN A 358 -15.35 17.03 -3.24
C GLN A 358 -15.85 17.22 -1.80
N ARG A 359 -16.28 18.42 -1.43
CA ARG A 359 -16.86 18.65 -0.10
C ARG A 359 -18.18 17.91 0.02
N ILE A 360 -18.31 17.17 1.11
CA ILE A 360 -19.53 16.44 1.46
C ILE A 360 -20.30 17.29 2.48
N PRO A 361 -21.48 17.81 2.14
CA PRO A 361 -22.34 18.51 3.08
C PRO A 361 -23.08 17.52 4.00
N ASP A 362 -23.61 18.04 5.11
CA ASP A 362 -24.48 17.28 5.98
C ASP A 362 -25.82 16.96 5.29
N GLY A 363 -26.33 15.74 5.49
CA GLY A 363 -27.60 15.28 4.92
C GLY A 363 -27.49 14.36 3.69
N PRO A 364 -28.58 13.66 3.31
CA PRO A 364 -28.56 12.70 2.21
C PRO A 364 -28.31 13.39 0.86
N PRO A 365 -27.73 12.69 -0.13
CA PRO A 365 -27.51 13.27 -1.45
C PRO A 365 -28.82 13.76 -2.08
N PRO A 366 -28.89 14.97 -2.65
CA PRO A 366 -30.08 15.41 -3.39
C PRO A 366 -30.35 14.50 -4.60
N PRO A 367 -31.57 14.48 -5.15
CA PRO A 367 -31.85 13.81 -6.41
C PRO A 367 -31.07 14.44 -7.57
N LEU A 368 -30.84 13.68 -8.63
CA LEU A 368 -30.34 14.23 -9.88
C LEU A 368 -31.45 15.09 -10.51
N GLY A 369 -31.04 16.09 -11.29
CA GLY A 369 -31.95 16.85 -12.14
C GLY A 369 -32.69 15.99 -13.15
N ARG A 370 -33.69 16.56 -13.84
CA ARG A 370 -34.61 15.83 -14.73
C ARG A 370 -34.14 15.78 -16.17
N GLU A 371 -33.39 16.79 -16.62
CA GLU A 371 -33.00 16.95 -18.02
C GLU A 371 -31.51 17.26 -18.15
N LEU A 372 -30.81 16.49 -18.98
CA LEU A 372 -29.43 16.72 -19.35
C LEU A 372 -29.37 17.18 -20.83
N ALA A 373 -28.88 18.39 -21.04
CA ALA A 373 -28.80 19.04 -22.35
C ALA A 373 -27.35 19.25 -22.78
N LEU A 374 -26.99 18.70 -23.93
CA LEU A 374 -25.70 18.86 -24.59
C LEU A 374 -25.87 19.89 -25.72
N ALA A 375 -25.01 20.90 -25.76
CA ALA A 375 -25.01 21.92 -26.80
C ALA A 375 -23.61 22.07 -27.42
N GLY A 376 -23.45 21.59 -28.65
CA GLY A 376 -22.22 21.71 -29.44
C GLY A 376 -21.00 21.02 -28.83
N VAL A 377 -21.20 19.93 -28.10
CA VAL A 377 -20.15 19.23 -27.35
C VAL A 377 -19.10 18.66 -28.29
N THR A 378 -17.84 19.04 -28.06
CA THR A 378 -16.68 18.60 -28.84
C THR A 378 -15.63 18.03 -27.90
N VAL A 379 -15.06 16.88 -28.26
CA VAL A 379 -13.97 16.23 -27.52
C VAL A 379 -12.84 15.96 -28.49
N SER A 380 -11.66 16.48 -28.18
CA SER A 380 -10.47 16.29 -28.99
C SER A 380 -9.36 15.62 -28.18
N GLU A 381 -8.76 14.58 -28.74
CA GLU A 381 -7.57 13.93 -28.18
C GLU A 381 -6.31 14.71 -28.60
N ASP A 382 -5.57 15.19 -27.61
CA ASP A 382 -4.38 16.06 -27.74
C ASP A 382 -4.56 17.22 -28.74
N GLY A 383 -5.80 17.71 -28.89
CA GLY A 383 -6.16 18.81 -29.80
C GLY A 383 -6.10 18.48 -31.28
N ARG A 384 -5.84 17.22 -31.67
CA ARG A 384 -5.65 16.81 -33.07
C ARG A 384 -6.82 16.01 -33.62
N VAL A 385 -7.26 14.99 -32.88
CA VAL A 385 -8.29 14.05 -33.33
C VAL A 385 -9.59 14.35 -32.61
N LYS A 386 -10.61 14.83 -33.36
CA LYS A 386 -11.96 15.00 -32.82
C LYS A 386 -12.63 13.65 -32.65
N GLN A 387 -12.85 13.26 -31.40
CA GLN A 387 -13.59 12.06 -31.05
C GLN A 387 -15.11 12.32 -30.99
N LEU A 388 -15.49 13.53 -30.58
CA LEU A 388 -16.84 14.08 -30.71
C LEU A 388 -16.77 15.43 -31.41
N ASP A 389 -17.71 15.72 -32.30
CA ASP A 389 -17.74 16.95 -33.09
C ASP A 389 -19.12 17.61 -33.04
N SER A 390 -19.25 18.67 -32.24
CA SER A 390 -20.47 19.49 -32.14
C SER A 390 -21.75 18.71 -31.81
N VAL A 391 -21.67 17.74 -30.91
CA VAL A 391 -22.81 16.91 -30.49
C VAL A 391 -23.81 17.75 -29.69
N SER A 392 -25.07 17.78 -30.15
CA SER A 392 -26.18 18.44 -29.45
C SER A 392 -27.34 17.47 -29.28
N MET A 393 -27.81 17.30 -28.05
CA MET A 393 -28.97 16.47 -27.73
C MET A 393 -29.55 16.84 -26.36
N VAL A 394 -30.82 16.54 -26.16
CA VAL A 394 -31.48 16.66 -24.86
C VAL A 394 -31.96 15.27 -24.45
N LEU A 395 -31.67 14.87 -23.22
CA LEU A 395 -32.09 13.59 -22.67
C LEU A 395 -32.69 13.75 -21.26
N PRO A 396 -33.90 13.22 -21.02
CA PRO A 396 -34.42 13.07 -19.66
C PRO A 396 -33.56 12.07 -18.87
N THR A 397 -33.26 12.37 -17.62
CA THR A 397 -32.42 11.51 -16.77
C THR A 397 -33.07 10.18 -16.40
N CYS A 398 -34.39 10.04 -16.57
CA CYS A 398 -35.14 8.79 -16.41
C CYS A 398 -35.30 7.98 -17.71
N SER A 399 -34.81 8.49 -18.84
CA SER A 399 -35.00 7.85 -20.16
C SER A 399 -34.16 6.58 -20.32
N LYS A 400 -34.69 5.61 -21.09
CA LYS A 400 -33.99 4.38 -21.46
C LYS A 400 -33.55 4.53 -22.91
N LEU A 401 -32.31 4.97 -23.09
CA LEU A 401 -31.69 5.33 -24.36
C LEU A 401 -30.60 4.32 -24.74
N ALA A 402 -30.61 3.84 -25.98
CA ALA A 402 -29.45 3.16 -26.57
C ALA A 402 -28.65 4.08 -27.48
N VAL A 403 -27.33 3.91 -27.50
CA VAL A 403 -26.43 4.57 -28.44
C VAL A 403 -25.75 3.50 -29.29
N ILE A 404 -25.88 3.60 -30.60
CA ILE A 404 -25.31 2.67 -31.58
C ILE A 404 -24.43 3.41 -32.58
N GLY A 405 -23.48 2.71 -33.18
CA GLY A 405 -22.61 3.24 -34.23
C GLY A 405 -21.46 2.28 -34.52
N GLY A 406 -20.80 2.47 -35.67
CA GLY A 406 -19.62 1.67 -36.02
C GLY A 406 -18.43 1.87 -35.07
N SER A 407 -17.37 1.10 -35.28
CA SER A 407 -16.08 1.33 -34.63
C SER A 407 -15.60 2.76 -34.92
N SER A 408 -15.18 3.49 -33.89
CA SER A 408 -14.76 4.91 -33.99
C SER A 408 -15.88 5.90 -34.31
N SER A 409 -17.15 5.55 -34.09
CA SER A 409 -18.28 6.48 -34.19
C SER A 409 -18.29 7.57 -33.12
N GLY A 410 -17.53 7.40 -32.03
CA GLY A 410 -17.52 8.31 -30.87
C GLY A 410 -18.50 7.93 -29.76
N LYS A 411 -19.26 6.83 -29.91
CA LYS A 411 -20.27 6.39 -28.95
C LYS A 411 -19.71 6.12 -27.54
N ASP A 412 -18.53 5.53 -27.45
CA ASP A 412 -17.89 5.24 -26.17
C ASP A 412 -17.45 6.52 -25.45
N VAL A 413 -17.00 7.51 -26.23
CA VAL A 413 -16.59 8.83 -25.74
C VAL A 413 -17.80 9.62 -25.26
N LEU A 414 -18.94 9.53 -25.95
CA LEU A 414 -20.20 10.12 -25.47
C LEU A 414 -20.57 9.55 -24.09
N GLY A 415 -20.49 8.23 -23.91
CA GLY A 415 -20.71 7.58 -22.60
C GLY A 415 -19.76 8.09 -21.51
N GLN A 416 -18.47 8.26 -21.81
CA GLN A 416 -17.48 8.80 -20.87
C GLN A 416 -17.76 10.27 -20.49
N VAL A 417 -18.22 11.09 -21.44
CA VAL A 417 -18.59 12.49 -21.19
C VAL A 417 -19.81 12.57 -20.29
N LEU A 418 -20.86 11.77 -20.55
CA LEU A 418 -22.06 11.68 -19.71
C LEU A 418 -21.76 11.19 -18.28
N ALA A 419 -20.68 10.45 -18.10
CA ALA A 419 -20.19 9.98 -16.80
C ALA A 419 -19.15 10.91 -16.15
N ARG A 420 -18.82 12.06 -16.76
CA ARG A 420 -17.78 13.00 -16.31
C ARG A 420 -16.37 12.39 -16.23
N LEU A 421 -16.09 11.31 -16.97
CA LEU A 421 -14.76 10.72 -17.08
C LEU A 421 -13.87 11.45 -18.08
N THR A 422 -14.50 12.11 -19.06
CA THR A 422 -13.84 12.92 -20.08
C THR A 422 -14.48 14.31 -20.12
N LEU A 423 -13.64 15.35 -20.04
CA LEU A 423 -14.07 16.74 -20.14
C LEU A 423 -14.17 17.15 -21.61
N PRO A 424 -15.21 17.91 -22.02
CA PRO A 424 -15.31 18.44 -23.37
C PRO A 424 -14.25 19.52 -23.62
N SER A 425 -13.69 19.53 -24.83
CA SER A 425 -12.79 20.58 -25.31
C SER A 425 -13.55 21.84 -25.77
N GLY A 426 -14.85 21.71 -26.05
CA GLY A 426 -15.74 22.80 -26.43
C GLY A 426 -17.21 22.42 -26.32
N GLY A 427 -18.09 23.42 -26.35
CA GLY A 427 -19.53 23.24 -26.08
C GLY A 427 -19.87 23.31 -24.60
N SER A 428 -21.12 22.95 -24.25
CA SER A 428 -21.58 22.93 -22.85
C SER A 428 -22.51 21.77 -22.58
N ILE A 429 -22.52 21.30 -21.33
CA ILE A 429 -23.45 20.28 -20.83
C ILE A 429 -24.14 20.85 -19.60
N LYS A 430 -25.47 20.86 -19.62
CA LYS A 430 -26.29 21.43 -18.57
C LYS A 430 -27.24 20.39 -17.99
N LEU A 431 -27.38 20.34 -16.67
CA LEU A 431 -28.39 19.58 -15.95
C LEU A 431 -29.42 20.56 -15.38
N ASP A 432 -30.66 20.51 -15.86
CA ASP A 432 -31.73 21.48 -15.55
C ASP A 432 -31.27 22.95 -15.69
N GLY A 433 -30.45 23.23 -16.72
CA GLY A 433 -29.89 24.55 -16.99
C GLY A 433 -28.60 24.91 -16.25
N ASN A 434 -28.22 24.15 -15.21
CA ASN A 434 -26.98 24.36 -14.45
C ASN A 434 -25.80 23.60 -15.08
N ASP A 435 -24.56 24.10 -14.94
CA ASP A 435 -23.38 23.43 -15.49
C ASP A 435 -23.16 22.05 -14.84
N PHE A 436 -23.20 20.99 -15.66
CA PHE A 436 -23.03 19.61 -15.23
C PHE A 436 -21.66 19.36 -14.58
N PHE A 437 -20.62 20.07 -15.03
CA PHE A 437 -19.26 19.90 -14.50
C PHE A 437 -19.01 20.66 -13.19
N GLN A 438 -19.96 21.50 -12.75
CA GLN A 438 -19.94 22.16 -11.44
C GLN A 438 -20.74 21.40 -10.38
N LEU A 439 -21.32 20.25 -10.72
CA LEU A 439 -22.01 19.41 -9.74
C LEU A 439 -21.01 18.79 -8.75
N PRO A 440 -21.34 18.74 -7.44
CA PRO A 440 -20.51 18.06 -6.46
C PRO A 440 -20.38 16.56 -6.75
N GLU A 441 -19.19 16.00 -6.51
CA GLU A 441 -18.86 14.60 -6.76
C GLU A 441 -19.74 13.66 -5.94
N TYR A 442 -20.09 14.01 -4.70
CA TYR A 442 -20.95 13.16 -3.86
C TYR A 442 -22.37 12.98 -4.45
N VAL A 443 -22.89 13.97 -5.20
CA VAL A 443 -24.20 13.88 -5.87
C VAL A 443 -24.10 12.93 -7.06
N LEU A 444 -23.10 13.11 -7.92
CA LEU A 444 -22.87 12.23 -9.07
C LEU A 444 -22.56 10.79 -8.60
N GLY A 445 -21.68 10.64 -7.61
CA GLY A 445 -21.34 9.35 -7.01
C GLY A 445 -22.55 8.61 -6.45
N ALA A 446 -23.51 9.32 -5.86
CA ALA A 446 -24.76 8.73 -5.33
C ALA A 446 -25.84 8.49 -6.40
N ARG A 447 -25.96 9.38 -7.39
CA ARG A 447 -27.13 9.42 -8.31
C ARG A 447 -26.82 8.94 -9.72
N THR A 448 -25.56 8.80 -10.11
CA THR A 448 -25.18 8.27 -11.42
C THR A 448 -24.26 7.06 -11.27
N SER A 449 -24.19 6.17 -12.26
CA SER A 449 -23.22 5.09 -12.29
C SER A 449 -22.66 4.90 -13.68
N TYR A 450 -21.41 4.48 -13.78
CA TYR A 450 -20.78 4.12 -15.04
C TYR A 450 -20.15 2.73 -14.94
N VAL A 451 -20.31 1.93 -15.97
CA VAL A 451 -19.56 0.68 -16.17
C VAL A 451 -19.07 0.62 -17.61
N GLY A 452 -17.75 0.48 -17.79
CA GLY A 452 -17.09 0.36 -19.09
C GLY A 452 -16.72 -1.09 -19.43
N GLN A 453 -15.96 -1.28 -20.51
CA GLN A 453 -15.43 -2.60 -20.91
C GLN A 453 -14.46 -3.20 -19.89
N GLU A 454 -13.66 -2.37 -19.22
CA GLU A 454 -12.70 -2.80 -18.22
C GLU A 454 -13.19 -2.45 -16.81
N THR A 455 -13.25 -3.46 -15.94
CA THR A 455 -13.57 -3.29 -14.51
C THR A 455 -12.32 -3.44 -13.66
N TYR A 456 -11.95 -2.36 -12.96
CA TYR A 456 -10.96 -2.42 -11.89
C TYR A 456 -11.60 -2.85 -10.57
N LEU A 457 -10.96 -3.83 -9.92
CA LEU A 457 -11.31 -4.31 -8.58
C LEU A 457 -10.11 -4.13 -7.64
N PHE A 458 -10.39 -3.60 -6.45
CA PHE A 458 -9.40 -3.48 -5.39
C PHE A 458 -9.10 -4.86 -4.78
N PRO A 459 -7.90 -5.08 -4.20
CA PRO A 459 -7.52 -6.33 -3.54
C PRO A 459 -8.24 -6.54 -2.19
N LEU A 460 -9.56 -6.42 -2.21
CA LEU A 460 -10.49 -6.58 -1.10
C LEU A 460 -11.38 -7.81 -1.34
N SER A 461 -12.35 -8.03 -0.46
CA SER A 461 -13.39 -9.03 -0.66
C SER A 461 -14.30 -8.70 -1.87
N VAL A 462 -15.08 -9.68 -2.32
CA VAL A 462 -16.18 -9.45 -3.28
C VAL A 462 -17.17 -8.44 -2.69
N ARG A 463 -17.53 -8.58 -1.40
CA ARG A 463 -18.43 -7.69 -0.66
C ARG A 463 -17.95 -6.24 -0.73
N ASP A 464 -16.70 -6.00 -0.38
CA ASP A 464 -16.14 -4.65 -0.30
C ASP A 464 -16.08 -3.97 -1.66
N ASN A 465 -15.74 -4.72 -2.71
CA ASN A 465 -15.78 -4.22 -4.07
C ASN A 465 -17.21 -3.89 -4.50
N LEU A 466 -18.17 -4.78 -4.23
CA LEU A 466 -19.58 -4.57 -4.57
C LEU A 466 -20.14 -3.32 -3.89
N LEU A 467 -19.90 -3.17 -2.59
CA LEU A 467 -20.42 -2.08 -1.77
C LEU A 467 -19.61 -0.78 -1.85
N PHE A 468 -18.51 -0.76 -2.60
CA PHE A 468 -17.62 0.40 -2.69
C PHE A 468 -18.34 1.69 -3.07
N GLY A 469 -19.32 1.60 -3.99
CA GLY A 469 -20.13 2.75 -4.43
C GLY A 469 -21.09 3.32 -3.38
N LEU A 470 -21.23 2.68 -2.22
CA LEU A 470 -22.04 3.13 -1.08
C LEU A 470 -21.21 3.86 -0.02
N LYS A 471 -19.87 3.79 -0.09
CA LYS A 471 -18.93 4.35 0.90
C LYS A 471 -18.68 5.85 0.66
N ILE A 472 -19.75 6.66 0.64
CA ILE A 472 -19.66 8.10 0.38
C ILE A 472 -19.33 8.87 1.67
N ARG A 473 -19.96 8.50 2.78
CA ARG A 473 -19.81 9.19 4.08
C ARG A 473 -19.98 8.21 5.24
N PRO A 474 -19.42 8.51 6.43
CA PRO A 474 -19.70 7.73 7.62
C PRO A 474 -21.17 7.95 8.05
N VAL A 475 -21.92 6.87 8.21
CA VAL A 475 -23.31 6.85 8.67
C VAL A 475 -23.38 6.76 10.19
N THR A 476 -22.60 5.84 10.77
CA THR A 476 -22.53 5.64 12.22
C THR A 476 -21.06 5.59 12.67
N PRO A 477 -20.67 6.32 13.73
CA PRO A 477 -19.32 6.24 14.28
C PRO A 477 -18.95 4.81 14.72
N ALA A 478 -17.67 4.46 14.63
CA ALA A 478 -17.18 3.20 15.15
C ALA A 478 -17.38 3.11 16.67
N LYS A 479 -17.61 1.90 17.17
CA LYS A 479 -17.67 1.61 18.60
C LYS A 479 -16.32 1.09 19.05
N TYR A 480 -15.74 1.76 20.04
CA TYR A 480 -14.46 1.41 20.66
C TYR A 480 -14.64 1.22 22.16
N ASP A 481 -13.81 0.36 22.75
CA ASP A 481 -13.57 0.37 24.19
C ASP A 481 -12.87 1.68 24.63
N ASP A 482 -12.86 1.94 25.93
CA ASP A 482 -12.37 3.22 26.47
C ASP A 482 -10.88 3.43 26.22
N ALA A 483 -10.07 2.37 26.27
CA ALA A 483 -8.63 2.44 26.05
C ALA A 483 -8.31 2.80 24.58
N THR A 484 -8.94 2.11 23.64
CA THR A 484 -8.79 2.34 22.19
C THR A 484 -9.32 3.73 21.82
N ARG A 485 -10.42 4.17 22.44
CA ARG A 485 -10.96 5.52 22.21
C ARG A 485 -9.96 6.61 22.57
N ALA A 486 -9.32 6.53 23.74
CA ALA A 486 -8.34 7.53 24.17
C ALA A 486 -7.14 7.62 23.20
N GLU A 487 -6.66 6.48 22.69
CA GLU A 487 -5.61 6.44 21.67
C GLU A 487 -6.06 7.08 20.35
N ARG A 488 -7.29 6.77 19.90
CA ARG A 488 -7.89 7.34 18.68
C ARG A 488 -8.09 8.84 18.77
N GLU A 489 -8.54 9.35 19.91
CA GLU A 489 -8.71 10.79 20.14
C GLU A 489 -7.39 11.56 20.04
N LEU A 490 -6.30 11.00 20.59
CA LEU A 490 -4.96 11.57 20.44
C LEU A 490 -4.51 11.57 18.97
N PHE A 491 -4.77 10.47 18.25
CA PHE A 491 -4.48 10.37 16.82
C PHE A 491 -5.24 11.40 15.98
N TRP A 492 -6.53 11.61 16.26
CA TRP A 492 -7.36 12.60 15.55
C TRP A 492 -6.94 14.04 15.84
N LYS A 493 -6.64 14.38 17.10
CA LYS A 493 -6.09 15.71 17.45
C LYS A 493 -4.80 15.99 16.67
N GLU A 494 -3.93 14.99 16.53
CA GLU A 494 -2.70 15.15 15.74
C GLU A 494 -2.98 15.21 14.22
N ALA A 495 -3.99 14.49 13.73
CA ALA A 495 -4.45 14.57 12.34
C ALA A 495 -4.93 15.99 11.99
N GLU A 496 -5.78 16.58 12.83
CA GLU A 496 -6.31 17.93 12.66
C GLU A 496 -5.19 18.98 12.71
N ARG A 497 -4.24 18.85 13.65
CA ARG A 497 -3.05 19.72 13.69
C ARG A 497 -2.19 19.59 12.43
N ALA A 498 -2.11 18.40 11.86
CA ALA A 498 -1.46 18.16 10.57
C ALA A 498 -2.32 18.63 9.37
N GLY A 499 -3.57 19.06 9.56
CA GLY A 499 -4.45 19.46 8.46
C GLY A 499 -5.07 18.29 7.69
N ASN A 500 -5.04 17.10 8.28
CA ASN A 500 -5.69 15.90 7.77
C ASN A 500 -7.13 15.83 8.32
N PRO A 501 -8.07 15.16 7.61
CA PRO A 501 -9.43 14.97 8.08
C PRO A 501 -9.47 14.00 9.28
N ALA A 502 -10.39 14.26 10.20
CA ALA A 502 -10.70 13.39 11.34
C ALA A 502 -11.75 12.33 10.97
N LEU A 503 -11.59 11.69 9.80
CA LEU A 503 -12.49 10.62 9.35
C LEU A 503 -11.98 9.26 9.83
N ASP A 504 -12.89 8.42 10.32
CA ASP A 504 -12.58 7.09 10.83
C ASP A 504 -12.92 6.00 9.80
N PRO A 505 -11.91 5.29 9.25
CA PRO A 505 -12.15 4.24 8.26
C PRO A 505 -12.88 3.01 8.81
N THR A 506 -12.96 2.84 10.14
CA THR A 506 -13.67 1.73 10.80
C THR A 506 -15.11 2.06 11.18
N ALA A 507 -15.54 3.31 10.97
CA ALA A 507 -16.93 3.69 11.07
C ALA A 507 -17.79 2.89 10.07
N ASP A 508 -19.11 2.91 10.25
CA ASP A 508 -19.98 2.35 9.22
C ASP A 508 -20.09 3.33 8.05
N TRP A 509 -19.52 2.95 6.91
CA TRP A 509 -19.52 3.75 5.68
C TRP A 509 -20.64 3.35 4.72
N ILE A 510 -21.41 2.29 5.00
CA ILE A 510 -22.41 1.80 4.05
C ILE A 510 -23.66 2.67 4.11
N ASP A 511 -23.90 3.44 3.05
CA ASP A 511 -25.17 4.14 2.87
C ASP A 511 -26.29 3.15 2.47
N TYR A 512 -27.02 2.67 3.48
CA TYR A 512 -28.11 1.71 3.30
C TYR A 512 -29.25 2.28 2.45
N GLU A 513 -29.56 3.57 2.57
CA GLU A 513 -30.64 4.21 1.83
C GLU A 513 -30.36 4.18 0.31
N LEU A 514 -29.12 4.44 -0.09
CA LEU A 514 -28.69 4.30 -1.49
C LEU A 514 -28.81 2.86 -2.01
N ALA A 515 -28.60 1.86 -1.16
CA ALA A 515 -28.86 0.47 -1.52
C ALA A 515 -30.36 0.13 -1.60
N GLY A 516 -31.25 0.96 -1.04
CA GLY A 516 -32.66 0.63 -0.82
C GLY A 516 -32.88 -0.29 0.38
N ALA A 517 -31.97 -0.30 1.34
CA ALA A 517 -32.03 -1.03 2.60
C ALA A 517 -32.35 -0.09 3.77
N THR A 518 -33.01 -0.57 4.82
CA THR A 518 -33.24 0.23 6.03
C THR A 518 -32.09 0.14 7.04
N GLY A 519 -31.22 -0.86 6.88
CA GLY A 519 -30.04 -1.07 7.70
C GLY A 519 -29.26 -2.33 7.29
N PRO A 520 -28.30 -2.78 8.12
CA PRO A 520 -27.43 -3.92 7.81
C PRO A 520 -28.16 -5.23 7.48
N ALA A 521 -29.29 -5.48 8.15
CA ALA A 521 -30.07 -6.71 7.99
C ALA A 521 -30.69 -6.86 6.59
N ASP A 522 -31.08 -5.75 5.97
CA ASP A 522 -31.74 -5.74 4.66
C ASP A 522 -30.75 -5.74 3.49
N LEU A 523 -29.45 -5.59 3.78
CA LEU A 523 -28.42 -5.44 2.76
C LEU A 523 -28.15 -6.74 2.01
N LEU A 524 -28.11 -7.88 2.70
CA LEU A 524 -27.82 -9.17 2.06
C LEU A 524 -28.89 -9.57 1.03
N PRO A 525 -30.21 -9.51 1.32
CA PRO A 525 -31.24 -9.72 0.30
C PRO A 525 -31.06 -8.84 -0.94
N ARG A 526 -30.70 -7.56 -0.73
CA ARG A 526 -30.47 -6.62 -1.83
C ARG A 526 -29.24 -6.99 -2.66
N ILE A 527 -28.15 -7.40 -2.02
CA ILE A 527 -26.96 -7.91 -2.72
C ILE A 527 -27.34 -9.12 -3.60
N VAL A 528 -28.07 -10.09 -3.05
CA VAL A 528 -28.48 -11.30 -3.79
C VAL A 528 -29.34 -10.94 -5.00
N GLU A 529 -30.28 -10.00 -4.86
CA GLU A 529 -31.10 -9.50 -5.99
C GLU A 529 -30.23 -8.92 -7.11
N VAL A 530 -29.24 -8.10 -6.75
CA VAL A 530 -28.33 -7.48 -7.73
C VAL A 530 -27.42 -8.50 -8.40
N LEU A 531 -26.91 -9.49 -7.65
CA LEU A 531 -26.10 -10.57 -8.20
C LEU A 531 -26.89 -11.40 -9.22
N LYS A 532 -28.17 -11.67 -8.97
CA LYS A 532 -29.07 -12.35 -9.90
C LYS A 532 -29.28 -11.57 -11.19
N ASN A 533 -29.45 -10.25 -11.09
CA ASN A 533 -29.63 -9.40 -12.26
C ASN A 533 -28.44 -9.45 -13.25
N VAL A 534 -27.24 -9.78 -12.76
CA VAL A 534 -26.02 -9.92 -13.57
C VAL A 534 -25.56 -11.37 -13.73
N GLU A 535 -26.35 -12.34 -13.27
CA GLU A 535 -26.05 -13.78 -13.28
C GLU A 535 -24.72 -14.14 -12.60
N LEU A 536 -24.38 -13.50 -11.48
CA LEU A 536 -23.17 -13.76 -10.69
C LEU A 536 -23.47 -14.52 -9.39
N ASP A 537 -24.74 -14.71 -9.02
CA ASP A 537 -25.15 -15.34 -7.78
C ASP A 537 -24.64 -16.79 -7.63
N GLU A 538 -24.74 -17.61 -8.68
CA GLU A 538 -24.23 -18.98 -8.68
C GLU A 538 -22.69 -19.06 -8.60
N ASP A 539 -21.98 -18.11 -9.21
CA ASP A 539 -20.53 -17.97 -9.09
C ASP A 539 -20.14 -17.66 -7.63
N ILE A 540 -20.82 -16.71 -6.98
CA ILE A 540 -20.56 -16.36 -5.57
C ILE A 540 -20.97 -17.50 -4.63
N TYR A 541 -22.08 -18.17 -4.91
CA TYR A 541 -22.50 -19.36 -4.17
C TYR A 541 -21.44 -20.46 -4.22
N SER A 542 -20.87 -20.72 -5.41
CA SER A 542 -19.78 -21.68 -5.59
C SER A 542 -18.51 -21.28 -4.84
N LEU A 543 -18.17 -19.99 -4.82
CA LEU A 543 -17.08 -19.47 -3.98
C LEU A 543 -17.37 -19.66 -2.50
N GLY A 544 -18.63 -19.48 -2.08
CA GLY A 544 -19.08 -19.69 -0.71
C GLY A 544 -18.95 -21.14 -0.26
N LEU A 545 -19.35 -22.10 -1.11
CA LEU A 545 -19.17 -23.53 -0.84
C LEU A 545 -17.70 -23.92 -0.64
N ARG A 546 -16.78 -23.26 -1.35
CA ARG A 546 -15.32 -23.43 -1.21
C ARG A 546 -14.72 -22.59 -0.07
N GLY A 547 -15.52 -21.71 0.54
CA GLY A 547 -15.10 -20.88 1.66
C GLY A 547 -15.09 -21.66 2.98
N THR A 548 -14.35 -21.14 3.95
CA THR A 548 -14.31 -21.65 5.33
C THR A 548 -15.07 -20.71 6.26
N VAL A 549 -15.51 -21.21 7.41
CA VAL A 549 -16.23 -20.43 8.43
C VAL A 549 -15.62 -20.70 9.79
N ASP A 550 -15.32 -19.63 10.52
CA ASP A 550 -14.94 -19.72 11.92
C ASP A 550 -16.20 -19.90 12.79
N PRO A 551 -16.38 -21.06 13.44
CA PRO A 551 -17.53 -21.32 14.30
C PRO A 551 -17.59 -20.40 15.53
N ALA A 552 -16.48 -19.78 15.95
CA ALA A 552 -16.47 -18.81 17.04
C ALA A 552 -17.16 -17.49 16.65
N LEU A 553 -17.03 -17.08 15.38
CA LEU A 553 -17.66 -15.87 14.85
C LEU A 553 -19.11 -16.09 14.40
N ARG A 554 -19.42 -17.29 13.88
CA ARG A 554 -20.78 -17.64 13.40
C ARG A 554 -21.23 -19.03 13.89
N PRO A 555 -21.52 -19.20 15.19
CA PRO A 555 -21.91 -20.49 15.76
C PRO A 555 -23.22 -21.01 15.16
N ASP A 556 -24.20 -20.13 14.93
CA ASP A 556 -25.51 -20.50 14.38
C ASP A 556 -25.39 -21.09 12.96
N LEU A 557 -24.50 -20.55 12.13
CA LEU A 557 -24.26 -21.06 10.78
C LEU A 557 -23.60 -22.44 10.83
N ALA A 558 -22.60 -22.62 11.68
CA ALA A 558 -21.92 -23.90 11.85
C ALA A 558 -22.91 -25.00 12.28
N GLU A 559 -23.79 -24.73 13.24
CA GLU A 559 -24.82 -25.70 13.67
C GLU A 559 -25.80 -26.05 12.53
N ARG A 560 -26.25 -25.05 11.76
CA ARG A 560 -27.15 -25.30 10.63
C ARG A 560 -26.47 -26.07 9.49
N ILE A 561 -25.18 -25.86 9.27
CA ILE A 561 -24.40 -26.65 8.31
C ILE A 561 -24.26 -28.11 8.78
N LEU A 562 -24.12 -28.37 10.08
CA LEU A 562 -24.17 -29.72 10.62
C LEU A 562 -25.55 -30.38 10.42
N LYS A 563 -26.65 -29.61 10.55
CA LYS A 563 -27.99 -30.11 10.20
C LYS A 563 -28.09 -30.46 8.71
N ALA A 564 -27.51 -29.64 7.83
CA ALA A 564 -27.44 -29.91 6.40
C ALA A 564 -26.62 -31.18 6.08
N ARG A 565 -25.52 -31.42 6.80
CA ARG A 565 -24.74 -32.67 6.70
C ARG A 565 -25.60 -33.90 6.99
N HIS A 566 -26.36 -33.88 8.08
CA HIS A 566 -27.23 -35.01 8.46
C HIS A 566 -28.33 -35.25 7.42
N GLU A 567 -28.99 -34.19 6.94
CA GLU A 567 -30.01 -34.28 5.90
C GLU A 567 -29.45 -34.81 4.57
N LEU A 568 -28.27 -34.33 4.16
CA LEU A 568 -27.59 -34.83 2.97
C LEU A 568 -27.30 -36.34 3.09
N HIS A 569 -26.70 -36.77 4.21
CA HIS A 569 -26.37 -38.18 4.44
C HIS A 569 -27.61 -39.07 4.49
N GLY A 570 -28.74 -38.58 4.98
CA GLY A 570 -30.03 -39.26 4.88
C GLY A 570 -30.44 -39.53 3.42
N ARG A 571 -30.27 -38.55 2.53
CA ARG A 571 -30.60 -38.68 1.09
C ARG A 571 -29.60 -39.51 0.30
N LEU A 572 -28.33 -39.52 0.73
CA LEU A 572 -27.30 -40.36 0.10
C LEU A 572 -27.60 -41.87 0.22
N GLN A 573 -28.54 -42.27 1.09
CA GLN A 573 -29.01 -43.66 1.20
C GLN A 573 -29.98 -44.07 0.07
N ASP A 574 -30.50 -43.13 -0.72
CA ASP A 574 -31.32 -43.43 -1.89
C ASP A 574 -30.50 -44.19 -2.96
N ALA A 575 -31.12 -45.17 -3.61
CA ALA A 575 -30.54 -45.94 -4.70
C ALA A 575 -29.97 -45.04 -5.81
N SER A 576 -30.55 -43.86 -6.00
CA SER A 576 -30.12 -42.88 -6.99
C SER A 576 -28.69 -42.35 -6.75
N TYR A 577 -28.24 -42.24 -5.49
CA TYR A 577 -26.94 -41.68 -5.12
C TYR A 577 -25.93 -42.72 -4.63
N THR A 578 -26.32 -43.98 -4.62
CA THR A 578 -25.48 -45.10 -4.20
C THR A 578 -24.20 -45.15 -5.03
N GLY A 579 -23.05 -45.21 -4.35
CA GLY A 579 -21.73 -45.30 -5.01
C GLY A 579 -21.19 -44.00 -5.61
N LEU A 580 -21.85 -42.85 -5.38
CA LEU A 580 -21.35 -41.54 -5.82
C LEU A 580 -20.44 -40.86 -4.79
N VAL A 581 -20.63 -41.14 -3.50
CA VAL A 581 -19.88 -40.55 -2.39
C VAL A 581 -19.35 -41.66 -1.49
N GLU A 582 -18.04 -41.64 -1.21
CA GLU A 582 -17.42 -42.45 -0.17
C GLU A 582 -17.36 -41.62 1.13
N THR A 583 -18.19 -41.98 2.11
CA THR A 583 -18.30 -41.29 3.40
C THR A 583 -17.06 -41.50 4.25
N PHE A 584 -16.68 -40.51 5.05
CA PHE A 584 -15.55 -40.67 5.97
C PHE A 584 -15.87 -41.64 7.11
N ASN A 585 -15.03 -42.67 7.23
CA ASN A 585 -15.06 -43.66 8.30
C ASN A 585 -13.63 -43.87 8.83
N GLY A 586 -13.44 -43.66 10.14
CA GLY A 586 -12.13 -43.73 10.79
C GLY A 586 -11.47 -45.11 10.73
N ASP A 587 -12.27 -46.17 10.61
CA ASP A 587 -11.81 -47.56 10.67
C ASP A 587 -11.65 -48.20 9.27
N ARG A 588 -11.93 -47.44 8.20
CA ARG A 588 -11.82 -47.93 6.81
C ARG A 588 -10.87 -47.06 5.99
N TYR A 589 -10.12 -47.70 5.10
CA TYR A 589 -9.28 -47.01 4.13
C TYR A 589 -10.17 -46.47 2.99
N ASN A 590 -10.03 -45.18 2.68
CA ASN A 590 -10.79 -44.55 1.60
C ASN A 590 -9.92 -44.49 0.34
N ARG A 591 -10.23 -45.31 -0.66
CA ARG A 591 -9.50 -45.36 -1.93
C ARG A 591 -9.62 -44.09 -2.78
N ASN A 592 -10.55 -43.19 -2.45
CA ASN A 592 -10.73 -41.88 -3.10
C ASN A 592 -10.00 -40.74 -2.37
N LEU A 593 -9.40 -40.99 -1.21
CA LEU A 593 -8.51 -40.06 -0.54
C LEU A 593 -7.06 -40.33 -0.92
N SER A 594 -6.23 -39.29 -0.84
CA SER A 594 -4.78 -39.47 -0.95
C SER A 594 -4.24 -40.27 0.24
N VAL A 595 -3.07 -40.88 0.10
CA VAL A 595 -2.39 -41.53 1.24
C VAL A 595 -2.18 -40.53 2.38
N ALA A 596 -1.83 -39.27 2.06
CA ALA A 596 -1.70 -38.19 3.03
C ALA A 596 -2.98 -37.98 3.85
N GLU A 597 -4.11 -37.78 3.16
CA GLU A 597 -5.41 -37.56 3.80
C GLU A 597 -5.90 -38.80 4.54
N ASN A 598 -5.57 -40.01 4.05
CA ASN A 598 -5.89 -41.24 4.77
C ASN A 598 -5.11 -41.36 6.07
N ILE A 599 -3.82 -41.03 6.11
CA ILE A 599 -3.03 -41.10 7.35
C ILE A 599 -3.43 -39.97 8.31
N LEU A 600 -3.56 -38.75 7.79
CA LEU A 600 -3.91 -37.57 8.59
C LEU A 600 -5.33 -37.66 9.15
N PHE A 601 -6.28 -38.12 8.33
CA PHE A 601 -7.72 -38.24 8.60
C PHE A 601 -8.32 -37.01 9.31
N GLY A 602 -7.96 -35.84 8.78
CA GLY A 602 -8.35 -34.53 9.28
C GLY A 602 -7.87 -33.43 8.35
N THR A 603 -8.30 -32.21 8.63
CA THR A 603 -7.87 -31.03 7.87
C THR A 603 -6.69 -30.37 8.59
N PRO A 604 -5.55 -30.14 7.91
CA PRO A 604 -4.41 -29.49 8.53
C PRO A 604 -4.68 -28.00 8.78
N LEU A 605 -4.29 -27.53 9.97
CA LEU A 605 -4.28 -26.13 10.38
C LEU A 605 -2.85 -25.60 10.29
N GLY A 606 -2.59 -24.66 9.38
CA GLY A 606 -1.26 -24.10 9.17
C GLY A 606 -0.44 -24.86 8.12
N LYS A 607 0.90 -24.82 8.23
CA LYS A 607 1.82 -25.31 7.18
C LYS A 607 2.40 -26.69 7.43
N ASP A 608 2.41 -27.18 8.66
CA ASP A 608 3.21 -28.34 9.06
C ASP A 608 2.78 -29.61 8.32
N PHE A 609 1.47 -29.89 8.31
CA PHE A 609 0.89 -31.05 7.64
C PHE A 609 0.22 -30.73 6.29
N SER A 610 0.42 -29.52 5.76
CA SER A 610 -0.21 -29.09 4.50
C SER A 610 0.63 -29.46 3.27
N GLY A 611 -0.01 -29.99 2.23
CA GLY A 611 0.66 -30.30 0.95
C GLY A 611 1.82 -31.28 1.14
N ASP A 612 2.97 -30.97 0.56
CA ASP A 612 4.16 -31.85 0.62
C ASP A 612 4.87 -31.81 1.99
N ASN A 613 4.58 -30.83 2.85
CA ASN A 613 5.27 -30.68 4.13
C ASN A 613 5.02 -31.88 5.07
N ILE A 614 3.87 -32.54 4.93
CA ILE A 614 3.51 -33.74 5.69
C ILE A 614 4.54 -34.86 5.52
N ALA A 615 5.15 -35.00 4.34
CA ALA A 615 6.12 -36.07 4.06
C ALA A 615 7.48 -35.82 4.74
N VAL A 616 7.79 -34.56 5.06
CA VAL A 616 9.07 -34.15 5.67
C VAL A 616 8.94 -33.78 7.14
N ASP A 617 7.73 -33.76 7.68
CA ASP A 617 7.46 -33.45 9.08
C ASP A 617 8.12 -34.50 10.02
N PRO A 618 8.89 -34.06 11.03
CA PRO A 618 9.58 -34.99 11.94
C PRO A 618 8.64 -35.91 12.73
N TYR A 619 7.46 -35.42 13.12
CA TYR A 619 6.49 -36.23 13.86
C TYR A 619 5.88 -37.28 12.95
N MET A 620 5.43 -36.91 11.74
CA MET A 620 4.95 -37.85 10.74
C MET A 620 5.99 -38.95 10.45
N GLN A 621 7.25 -38.59 10.24
CA GLN A 621 8.32 -39.57 10.02
C GLN A 621 8.49 -40.53 11.21
N SER A 622 8.35 -40.03 12.44
CA SER A 622 8.42 -40.87 13.64
C SER A 622 7.27 -41.89 13.69
N VAL A 623 6.06 -41.49 13.28
CA VAL A 623 4.89 -42.36 13.20
C VAL A 623 5.09 -43.44 12.14
N LEU A 624 5.54 -43.07 10.93
CA LEU A 624 5.77 -44.04 9.86
C LEU A 624 6.84 -45.09 10.22
N ARG A 625 7.89 -44.69 10.94
CA ARG A 625 8.92 -45.62 11.43
C ARG A 625 8.40 -46.52 12.55
N ALA A 626 7.59 -45.97 13.46
CA ALA A 626 7.01 -46.73 14.55
C ALA A 626 6.01 -47.80 14.06
N THR A 627 5.30 -47.52 12.97
CA THR A 627 4.38 -48.49 12.34
C THR A 627 5.04 -49.38 11.28
N GLY A 628 6.31 -49.13 10.94
CA GLY A 628 7.09 -49.90 9.98
C GLY A 628 6.72 -49.71 8.52
N ILE A 629 5.87 -48.73 8.20
CA ILE A 629 5.38 -48.44 6.84
C ILE A 629 6.30 -47.49 6.06
N ASP A 630 7.29 -46.88 6.72
CA ASP A 630 8.21 -45.93 6.11
C ASP A 630 8.96 -46.51 4.89
N LYS A 631 9.43 -47.76 4.98
CA LYS A 631 10.11 -48.46 3.89
C LYS A 631 9.16 -48.82 2.75
N ASP A 632 7.91 -49.16 3.07
CA ASP A 632 6.89 -49.50 2.07
C ASP A 632 6.52 -48.26 1.24
N LEU A 633 6.31 -47.11 1.88
CA LEU A 633 6.06 -45.83 1.20
C LEU A 633 7.26 -45.37 0.36
N GLN A 634 8.48 -45.59 0.84
CA GLN A 634 9.69 -45.30 0.05
C GLN A 634 9.76 -46.14 -1.23
N ARG A 635 9.48 -47.45 -1.14
CA ARG A 635 9.41 -48.33 -2.32
C ARG A 635 8.28 -47.91 -3.26
N MET A 636 7.11 -47.59 -2.70
CA MET A 636 5.97 -47.08 -3.46
C MET A 636 6.33 -45.80 -4.21
N GLY A 637 7.03 -44.86 -3.57
CA GLY A 637 7.51 -43.63 -4.20
C GLY A 637 8.47 -43.87 -5.35
N LEU A 638 9.37 -44.86 -5.22
CA LEU A 638 10.27 -45.27 -6.30
C LEU A 638 9.49 -45.86 -7.48
N THR A 639 8.58 -46.79 -7.22
CA THR A 639 7.74 -47.40 -8.26
C THR A 639 6.89 -46.36 -8.98
N ILE A 640 6.27 -45.44 -8.22
CA ILE A 640 5.53 -44.31 -8.79
C ILE A 640 6.43 -43.48 -9.72
N ALA A 641 7.62 -43.10 -9.26
CA ALA A 641 8.54 -42.29 -10.05
C ALA A 641 8.92 -43.00 -11.36
N GLU A 642 9.26 -44.30 -11.29
CA GLU A 642 9.59 -45.13 -12.45
C GLU A 642 8.42 -45.20 -13.44
N THR A 643 7.22 -45.56 -12.95
CA THR A 643 6.02 -45.67 -13.78
C THR A 643 5.64 -44.34 -14.42
N MET A 644 5.72 -43.22 -13.70
CA MET A 644 5.39 -41.90 -14.25
C MET A 644 6.41 -41.46 -15.32
N VAL A 645 7.71 -41.66 -15.08
CA VAL A 645 8.73 -41.33 -16.08
C VAL A 645 8.60 -42.20 -17.32
N GLU A 646 8.25 -43.48 -17.17
CA GLU A 646 7.97 -44.38 -18.29
C GLU A 646 6.72 -43.96 -19.07
N LEU A 647 5.59 -43.75 -18.38
CA LEU A 647 4.29 -43.46 -18.97
C LEU A 647 4.24 -42.10 -19.68
N PHE A 648 4.99 -41.11 -19.19
CA PHE A 648 5.06 -39.77 -19.76
C PHE A 648 6.34 -39.53 -20.60
N SER A 649 7.16 -40.55 -20.83
CA SER A 649 8.35 -40.44 -21.67
C SER A 649 7.97 -40.10 -23.11
N GLY A 650 8.40 -38.93 -23.60
CA GLY A 650 8.20 -38.50 -24.99
C GLY A 650 6.93 -37.68 -25.23
N LEU A 651 6.14 -37.39 -24.20
CA LEU A 651 5.02 -36.46 -24.28
C LEU A 651 5.50 -35.00 -24.09
N SER A 652 4.85 -34.05 -24.76
CA SER A 652 5.10 -32.62 -24.52
C SER A 652 4.54 -32.18 -23.15
N PRO A 653 5.13 -31.16 -22.50
CA PRO A 653 4.63 -30.63 -21.22
C PRO A 653 3.15 -30.23 -21.23
N ASP A 654 2.65 -29.75 -22.38
CA ASP A 654 1.25 -29.31 -22.55
C ASP A 654 0.29 -30.45 -22.90
N ASN A 655 0.73 -31.72 -22.84
CA ASN A 655 -0.12 -32.84 -23.22
C ASN A 655 -1.28 -33.00 -22.19
N PRO A 656 -2.55 -33.07 -22.63
CA PRO A 656 -3.72 -33.19 -21.75
C PRO A 656 -3.67 -34.38 -20.77
N LEU A 657 -2.89 -35.42 -21.08
CA LEU A 657 -2.70 -36.57 -20.22
C LEU A 657 -2.00 -36.21 -18.90
N PHE A 658 -1.19 -35.15 -18.86
CA PHE A 658 -0.58 -34.68 -17.61
C PHE A 658 -1.64 -34.21 -16.61
N GLU A 659 -2.61 -33.40 -17.05
CA GLU A 659 -3.68 -32.92 -16.17
C GLU A 659 -4.63 -34.04 -15.72
N GLN A 660 -4.89 -35.01 -16.60
CA GLN A 660 -5.84 -36.09 -16.33
C GLN A 660 -5.26 -37.17 -15.43
N TYR A 661 -4.00 -37.57 -15.63
CA TYR A 661 -3.43 -38.78 -15.03
C TYR A 661 -2.11 -38.57 -14.29
N SER A 662 -1.41 -37.45 -14.47
CA SER A 662 -0.16 -37.18 -13.75
C SER A 662 -0.41 -36.43 -12.44
N PHE A 663 0.27 -36.87 -11.39
CA PHE A 663 0.38 -36.16 -10.11
C PHE A 663 1.81 -35.66 -9.85
N ILE A 664 2.66 -35.75 -10.88
CA ILE A 664 3.95 -35.08 -11.03
C ILE A 664 3.77 -34.03 -12.13
N SER A 665 4.08 -32.76 -11.85
CA SER A 665 3.94 -31.73 -12.88
C SER A 665 4.92 -31.95 -14.03
N ALA A 666 4.61 -31.43 -15.21
CA ALA A 666 5.52 -31.50 -16.36
C ALA A 666 6.89 -30.85 -16.05
N ASP A 667 6.92 -29.83 -15.18
CA ASP A 667 8.13 -29.17 -14.71
C ASP A 667 8.93 -30.00 -13.69
N GLU A 668 8.25 -30.87 -12.92
CA GLU A 668 8.88 -31.76 -11.94
C GLU A 668 9.49 -33.01 -12.61
N LEU A 669 8.93 -33.46 -13.74
CA LEU A 669 9.32 -34.70 -14.42
C LEU A 669 10.82 -34.79 -14.79
N PRO A 670 11.49 -33.74 -15.31
CA PRO A 670 12.93 -33.79 -15.60
C PRO A 670 13.78 -34.05 -14.36
N ASN A 671 13.38 -33.51 -13.20
CA ASN A 671 14.10 -33.70 -11.94
C ASN A 671 13.95 -35.13 -11.44
N VAL A 672 12.74 -35.69 -11.53
CA VAL A 672 12.46 -37.10 -11.17
C VAL A 672 13.24 -38.04 -12.09
N ARG A 673 13.31 -37.75 -13.40
CA ARG A 673 14.09 -38.53 -14.37
C ARG A 673 15.57 -38.54 -14.04
N LEU A 674 16.14 -37.38 -13.68
CA LEU A 674 17.54 -37.25 -13.31
C LEU A 674 17.86 -38.02 -12.02
N LEU A 675 16.93 -38.01 -11.05
CA LEU A 675 17.03 -38.81 -9.83
C LEU A 675 17.06 -40.31 -10.14
N LEU A 676 16.13 -40.82 -10.97
CA LEU A 676 16.11 -42.24 -11.36
C LEU A 676 17.37 -42.66 -12.14
N GLN A 677 17.88 -41.80 -13.04
CA GLN A 677 19.12 -42.07 -13.76
C GLN A 677 20.34 -42.22 -12.83
N ARG A 678 20.41 -41.43 -11.75
CA ARG A 678 21.48 -41.54 -10.74
C ARG A 678 21.40 -42.82 -9.93
N LEU A 679 20.20 -43.36 -9.73
CA LEU A 679 19.98 -44.63 -9.03
C LEU A 679 20.37 -45.83 -9.90
N GLY A 680 20.22 -45.74 -11.22
CA GLY A 680 20.69 -46.76 -12.17
C GLY A 680 20.11 -48.15 -11.92
N GLY A 681 18.83 -48.22 -11.52
CA GLY A 681 18.15 -49.48 -11.18
C GLY A 681 18.55 -50.11 -9.85
N LYS A 682 19.37 -49.44 -9.04
CA LYS A 682 19.63 -49.85 -7.66
C LYS A 682 18.39 -49.56 -6.82
N GLY A 683 17.96 -50.54 -6.02
CA GLY A 683 16.77 -50.44 -5.17
C GLY A 683 16.85 -49.32 -4.12
N ILE A 684 15.80 -49.21 -3.30
CA ILE A 684 15.59 -48.07 -2.39
C ILE A 684 16.78 -47.73 -1.47
N ASP A 685 17.60 -48.72 -1.11
CA ASP A 685 18.77 -48.53 -0.24
C ASP A 685 19.87 -47.66 -0.87
N ALA A 686 19.88 -47.52 -2.20
CA ALA A 686 20.84 -46.68 -2.94
C ALA A 686 20.40 -45.21 -3.07
N VAL A 687 19.20 -44.85 -2.59
CA VAL A 687 18.71 -43.46 -2.65
C VAL A 687 19.48 -42.57 -1.67
N PRO A 688 20.16 -41.50 -2.16
CA PRO A 688 20.84 -40.55 -1.29
C PRO A 688 19.89 -39.97 -0.24
N GLU A 689 20.34 -39.82 1.00
CA GLU A 689 19.49 -39.29 2.08
C GLU A 689 18.89 -37.92 1.76
N ALA A 690 19.61 -37.09 1.00
CA ALA A 690 19.13 -35.77 0.57
C ALA A 690 17.92 -35.83 -0.38
N ASP A 691 17.74 -36.93 -1.11
CA ASP A 691 16.70 -37.11 -2.13
C ASP A 691 15.50 -37.92 -1.62
N ARG A 692 15.65 -38.65 -0.51
CA ARG A 692 14.56 -39.43 0.12
C ARG A 692 13.32 -38.60 0.47
N PRO A 693 13.43 -37.38 1.03
CA PRO A 693 12.26 -36.54 1.33
C PRO A 693 11.42 -36.23 0.08
N ARG A 694 12.07 -36.00 -1.07
CA ARG A 694 11.39 -35.71 -2.34
C ARG A 694 10.71 -36.94 -2.94
N LEU A 695 11.33 -38.11 -2.81
CA LEU A 695 10.70 -39.36 -3.21
C LEU A 695 9.46 -39.66 -2.34
N MET A 696 9.53 -39.31 -1.06
CA MET A 696 8.46 -39.52 -0.09
C MET A 696 7.24 -38.62 -0.30
N THR A 697 7.30 -37.52 -1.05
CA THR A 697 6.10 -36.72 -1.34
C THR A 697 5.16 -37.41 -2.34
N LEU A 698 5.72 -38.20 -3.26
CA LEU A 698 4.98 -38.91 -4.30
C LEU A 698 3.89 -39.87 -3.76
N PRO A 699 4.19 -40.80 -2.84
CA PRO A 699 3.17 -41.68 -2.29
C PRO A 699 2.12 -40.91 -1.48
N PHE A 700 2.48 -39.81 -0.82
CA PHE A 700 1.52 -38.97 -0.08
C PHE A 700 0.48 -38.31 -0.99
N ARG A 701 0.84 -37.95 -2.24
CA ARG A 701 -0.08 -37.40 -3.25
C ARG A 701 -0.93 -38.48 -3.95
N TYR A 702 -0.62 -39.76 -3.75
CA TYR A 702 -1.23 -40.86 -4.50
C TYR A 702 -2.66 -41.16 -4.04
N ILE A 703 -3.58 -41.28 -4.99
CA ILE A 703 -4.99 -41.67 -4.80
C ILE A 703 -5.28 -42.92 -5.65
N GLU A 704 -5.56 -44.05 -5.00
CA GLU A 704 -5.71 -45.36 -5.65
C GLU A 704 -6.83 -45.35 -6.72
N ALA A 705 -8.00 -44.79 -6.40
CA ALA A 705 -9.14 -44.77 -7.33
C ALA A 705 -8.92 -43.88 -8.58
N ARG A 706 -8.09 -42.84 -8.46
CA ARG A 706 -7.77 -41.90 -9.55
C ARG A 706 -6.64 -42.43 -10.43
N HIS A 707 -5.53 -42.83 -9.82
CA HIS A 707 -4.30 -43.17 -10.55
C HIS A 707 -4.24 -44.65 -10.97
N ARG A 708 -4.97 -45.54 -10.28
CA ARG A 708 -5.17 -46.94 -10.65
C ARG A 708 -3.86 -47.72 -10.92
N LEU A 709 -2.82 -47.46 -10.13
CA LEU A 709 -1.53 -48.17 -10.24
C LEU A 709 -1.52 -49.52 -9.50
N GLY A 710 -2.56 -49.84 -8.71
CA GLY A 710 -2.65 -51.12 -8.01
C GLY A 710 -1.60 -51.28 -6.91
N LEU A 711 -1.11 -50.16 -6.34
CA LEU A 711 -0.01 -50.14 -5.36
C LEU A 711 -0.48 -50.34 -3.92
N ILE A 712 -1.80 -50.31 -3.67
CA ILE A 712 -2.39 -50.45 -2.34
C ILE A 712 -3.29 -51.70 -2.30
N ASP A 713 -2.73 -52.78 -1.75
CA ASP A 713 -3.45 -54.02 -1.44
C ASP A 713 -4.08 -53.98 -0.03
N ALA A 714 -4.85 -55.01 0.33
CA ALA A 714 -5.54 -55.06 1.62
C ALA A 714 -4.56 -55.03 2.82
N ALA A 715 -3.37 -55.60 2.69
CA ALA A 715 -2.36 -55.57 3.74
C ALA A 715 -1.76 -54.18 3.93
N MET A 716 -1.56 -53.44 2.84
CA MET A 716 -1.12 -52.05 2.88
C MET A 716 -2.20 -51.14 3.46
N GLU A 717 -3.48 -51.37 3.15
CA GLU A 717 -4.60 -50.64 3.75
C GLU A 717 -4.59 -50.77 5.29
N GLU A 718 -4.44 -51.99 5.82
CA GLU A 718 -4.38 -52.22 7.28
C GLU A 718 -3.20 -51.48 7.94
N ARG A 719 -2.02 -51.46 7.30
CA ARG A 719 -0.84 -50.75 7.84
C ARG A 719 -1.02 -49.22 7.77
N LEU A 720 -1.63 -48.71 6.70
CA LEU A 720 -1.96 -47.29 6.56
C LEU A 720 -2.97 -46.85 7.63
N LEU A 721 -3.95 -47.71 7.95
CA LEU A 721 -4.87 -47.48 9.06
C LEU A 721 -4.16 -47.53 10.41
N ALA A 722 -3.23 -48.47 10.63
CA ALA A 722 -2.40 -48.49 11.83
C ALA A 722 -1.58 -47.19 11.98
N ALA A 723 -1.02 -46.67 10.88
CA ALA A 723 -0.34 -45.38 10.86
C ALA A 723 -1.26 -44.20 11.19
N ARG A 724 -2.50 -44.19 10.68
CA ARG A 724 -3.53 -43.20 11.05
C ARG A 724 -3.80 -43.20 12.55
N HIS A 725 -4.09 -44.36 13.13
CA HIS A 725 -4.38 -44.46 14.56
C HIS A 725 -3.19 -44.07 15.43
N ALA A 726 -1.97 -44.47 15.03
CA ALA A 726 -0.74 -44.07 15.70
C ALA A 726 -0.50 -42.55 15.60
N PHE A 727 -0.75 -41.94 14.44
CA PHE A 727 -0.64 -40.50 14.25
C PHE A 727 -1.58 -39.73 15.17
N ALA A 728 -2.86 -40.11 15.23
CA ALA A 728 -3.84 -39.43 16.05
C ALA A 728 -3.58 -39.62 17.56
N ALA A 729 -3.22 -40.83 17.99
CA ALA A 729 -2.98 -41.14 19.41
C ALA A 729 -1.69 -40.52 19.96
N GLY A 730 -0.64 -40.43 19.14
CA GLY A 730 0.68 -39.95 19.53
C GLY A 730 0.88 -38.43 19.42
N LEU A 731 -0.12 -37.67 18.97
CA LEU A 731 0.06 -36.27 18.55
C LEU A 731 0.53 -35.39 19.72
N PRO A 732 1.75 -34.80 19.65
CA PRO A 732 2.32 -34.01 20.73
C PRO A 732 1.47 -32.79 21.07
N ALA A 733 1.47 -32.37 22.35
CA ALA A 733 0.67 -31.23 22.82
C ALA A 733 0.82 -29.94 21.97
N PRO A 734 2.02 -29.54 21.50
CA PRO A 734 2.17 -28.39 20.61
C PRO A 734 1.51 -28.54 19.23
N LEU A 735 1.38 -29.76 18.72
CA LEU A 735 0.84 -30.06 17.39
C LEU A 735 -0.65 -30.43 17.41
N ARG A 736 -1.27 -30.54 18.59
CA ARG A 736 -2.72 -30.85 18.71
C ARG A 736 -3.62 -29.82 18.04
N GLY A 737 -3.17 -28.58 17.93
CA GLY A 737 -3.87 -27.51 17.18
C GLY A 737 -3.54 -27.45 15.70
N ALA A 738 -2.66 -28.32 15.19
CA ALA A 738 -2.21 -28.31 13.79
C ALA A 738 -3.06 -29.21 12.88
N VAL A 739 -4.00 -29.98 13.43
CA VAL A 739 -4.93 -30.83 12.67
C VAL A 739 -6.30 -30.80 13.34
N GLU A 740 -7.33 -30.58 12.55
CA GLU A 740 -8.72 -30.75 12.96
C GLU A 740 -9.25 -32.06 12.40
N PHE A 741 -9.30 -33.09 13.25
CA PHE A 741 -9.71 -34.44 12.86
C PHE A 741 -11.17 -34.50 12.40
N TYR A 742 -11.46 -35.41 11.46
CA TYR A 742 -12.82 -35.59 10.98
C TYR A 742 -13.71 -36.24 12.04
N ASP A 743 -14.75 -35.54 12.44
CA ASP A 743 -15.79 -36.00 13.36
C ASP A 743 -17.16 -35.61 12.78
N PHE A 744 -18.03 -36.60 12.57
CA PHE A 744 -19.32 -36.41 11.92
C PHE A 744 -20.25 -35.48 12.74
N GLN A 745 -20.07 -35.42 14.06
CA GLN A 745 -20.88 -34.58 14.95
C GLN A 745 -20.31 -33.19 15.18
N ARG A 746 -19.05 -32.93 14.77
CA ARG A 746 -18.39 -31.63 14.96
C ARG A 746 -18.17 -30.90 13.65
N TYR A 747 -18.28 -29.58 13.71
CA TYR A 747 -17.95 -28.71 12.59
C TYR A 747 -16.43 -28.60 12.48
N ASN A 748 -15.89 -28.68 11.26
CA ASN A 748 -14.46 -28.55 11.00
C ASN A 748 -14.16 -27.14 10.48
N SER A 749 -13.53 -26.30 11.30
CA SER A 749 -13.24 -24.89 10.98
C SER A 749 -12.26 -24.71 9.81
N ALA A 750 -11.35 -25.66 9.60
CA ALA A 750 -10.37 -25.64 8.53
C ALA A 750 -10.92 -26.14 7.18
N ALA A 751 -12.00 -26.92 7.20
CA ALA A 751 -12.61 -27.47 5.99
C ALA A 751 -13.58 -26.49 5.33
N THR A 752 -13.76 -26.64 4.01
CA THR A 752 -14.71 -25.84 3.25
C THR A 752 -16.16 -26.13 3.71
N LEU A 753 -17.10 -25.23 3.41
CA LEU A 753 -18.52 -25.51 3.64
C LEU A 753 -18.97 -26.78 2.92
N GLN A 754 -18.53 -26.97 1.67
CA GLN A 754 -18.84 -28.16 0.89
C GLN A 754 -18.30 -29.43 1.55
N ASP A 755 -17.05 -29.45 2.00
CA ASP A 755 -16.46 -30.61 2.68
C ASP A 755 -17.15 -30.88 4.03
N ASN A 756 -17.52 -29.81 4.76
CA ASN A 756 -18.29 -29.94 5.99
C ASN A 756 -19.68 -30.53 5.74
N ILE A 757 -20.35 -30.20 4.63
CA ILE A 757 -21.69 -30.74 4.31
C ILE A 757 -21.58 -32.17 3.78
N LEU A 758 -20.64 -32.41 2.85
CA LEU A 758 -20.46 -33.70 2.19
C LEU A 758 -19.93 -34.77 3.16
N PHE A 759 -19.00 -34.41 4.04
CA PHE A 759 -18.32 -35.32 4.98
C PHE A 759 -17.90 -36.65 4.33
N GLY A 760 -17.22 -36.53 3.19
CA GLY A 760 -16.86 -37.64 2.32
C GLY A 760 -16.13 -37.14 1.07
N ARG A 761 -15.79 -38.07 0.17
CA ARG A 761 -15.22 -37.75 -1.15
C ARG A 761 -16.09 -38.30 -2.26
N LEU A 762 -16.15 -37.57 -3.38
CA LEU A 762 -16.76 -38.05 -4.61
C LEU A 762 -15.97 -39.25 -5.16
N VAL A 763 -16.67 -40.26 -5.64
CA VAL A 763 -16.05 -41.47 -6.21
C VAL A 763 -15.54 -41.20 -7.62
N TYR A 764 -14.28 -41.53 -7.90
CA TYR A 764 -13.66 -41.33 -9.22
C TYR A 764 -14.28 -42.24 -10.29
N GLY A 765 -14.45 -41.71 -11.51
CA GLY A 765 -14.90 -42.46 -12.68
C GLY A 765 -16.41 -42.62 -12.82
N GLN A 766 -17.21 -42.01 -11.94
CA GLN A 766 -18.66 -41.95 -12.05
C GLN A 766 -19.09 -40.76 -12.92
N ALA A 767 -19.75 -41.04 -14.05
CA ALA A 767 -20.25 -39.99 -14.93
C ALA A 767 -21.30 -39.12 -14.20
N GLN A 768 -21.17 -37.79 -14.33
CA GLN A 768 -22.07 -36.80 -13.73
C GLN A 768 -22.16 -36.82 -12.18
N GLY A 769 -21.29 -37.56 -11.48
CA GLY A 769 -21.34 -37.67 -10.02
C GLY A 769 -21.24 -36.30 -9.32
N GLU A 770 -20.27 -35.48 -9.72
CA GLU A 770 -20.06 -34.14 -9.16
C GLU A 770 -21.28 -33.23 -9.37
N GLN A 771 -21.84 -33.20 -10.58
CA GLN A 771 -23.01 -32.39 -10.90
C GLN A 771 -24.22 -32.83 -10.06
N ARG A 772 -24.49 -34.14 -9.97
CA ARG A 772 -25.63 -34.68 -9.23
C ARG A 772 -25.52 -34.40 -7.73
N ILE A 773 -24.33 -34.54 -7.15
CA ILE A 773 -24.10 -34.22 -5.74
C ILE A 773 -24.14 -32.71 -5.48
N GLY A 774 -23.62 -31.89 -6.40
CA GLY A 774 -23.74 -30.43 -6.33
C GLY A 774 -25.20 -29.97 -6.30
N THR A 775 -26.04 -30.53 -7.19
CA THR A 775 -27.50 -30.27 -7.18
C THR A 775 -28.14 -30.70 -5.86
N LEU A 776 -27.82 -31.89 -5.36
CA LEU A 776 -28.35 -32.40 -4.08
C LEU A 776 -27.95 -31.49 -2.90
N ILE A 777 -26.69 -31.05 -2.83
CA ILE A 777 -26.22 -30.10 -1.81
C ILE A 777 -27.01 -28.79 -1.91
N SER A 778 -27.21 -28.26 -3.12
CA SER A 778 -27.98 -27.03 -3.34
C SER A 778 -29.44 -27.18 -2.91
N GLU A 779 -30.08 -28.31 -3.19
CA GLU A 779 -31.45 -28.62 -2.74
C GLU A 779 -31.55 -28.68 -1.23
N VAL A 780 -30.65 -29.41 -0.56
CA VAL A 780 -30.62 -29.51 0.91
C VAL A 780 -30.43 -28.13 1.55
N LEU A 781 -29.47 -27.35 1.06
CA LEU A 781 -29.22 -26.00 1.56
C LEU A 781 -30.39 -25.06 1.31
N SER A 782 -31.07 -25.18 0.16
CA SER A 782 -32.25 -24.36 -0.16
C SER A 782 -33.42 -24.69 0.76
N GLN A 783 -33.68 -25.97 1.02
CA GLN A 783 -34.75 -26.41 1.92
C GLN A 783 -34.52 -25.97 3.38
N LEU A 784 -33.26 -25.92 3.80
CA LEU A 784 -32.88 -25.43 5.12
C LEU A 784 -32.74 -23.90 5.18
N GLY A 785 -33.02 -23.18 4.08
CA GLY A 785 -32.90 -21.71 4.02
C GLY A 785 -31.47 -21.20 4.22
N LEU A 786 -30.47 -21.96 3.78
CA LEU A 786 -29.05 -21.68 3.93
C LEU A 786 -28.38 -21.10 2.69
N HIS A 787 -29.08 -21.08 1.54
CA HIS A 787 -28.52 -20.58 0.28
C HIS A 787 -27.90 -19.17 0.39
N ASN A 788 -28.63 -18.21 0.99
CA ASN A 788 -28.12 -16.86 1.19
C ASN A 788 -26.93 -16.80 2.16
N SER A 789 -26.89 -17.68 3.17
CA SER A 789 -25.75 -17.76 4.10
C SER A 789 -24.49 -18.27 3.41
N VAL A 790 -24.63 -19.18 2.43
CA VAL A 790 -23.50 -19.62 1.60
C VAL A 790 -23.01 -18.49 0.69
N ILE A 791 -23.92 -17.76 0.03
CA ILE A 791 -23.55 -16.56 -0.73
C ILE A 791 -22.81 -15.57 0.17
N GLU A 792 -23.28 -15.36 1.40
CA GLU A 792 -22.64 -14.47 2.35
C GLU A 792 -21.19 -14.86 2.65
N VAL A 793 -20.88 -16.16 2.71
CA VAL A 793 -19.50 -16.66 2.84
C VAL A 793 -18.71 -16.36 1.58
N GLY A 794 -19.30 -16.57 0.39
CA GLY A 794 -18.66 -16.30 -0.89
C GLY A 794 -18.34 -14.81 -1.10
N LEU A 795 -19.14 -13.91 -0.53
CA LEU A 795 -18.90 -12.47 -0.55
C LEU A 795 -17.58 -12.08 0.15
N GLU A 796 -17.07 -12.89 1.08
CA GLU A 796 -15.78 -12.64 1.76
C GLU A 796 -14.56 -13.06 0.93
N TYR A 797 -14.77 -13.68 -0.24
CA TYR A 797 -13.67 -14.11 -1.10
C TYR A 797 -12.78 -12.95 -1.54
N ASN A 798 -11.47 -13.04 -1.26
CA ASN A 798 -10.51 -12.02 -1.66
C ASN A 798 -10.17 -12.13 -3.15
N VAL A 799 -10.45 -11.07 -3.92
CA VAL A 799 -10.32 -11.07 -5.38
C VAL A 799 -8.88 -10.91 -5.88
N GLY A 800 -7.92 -10.62 -4.99
CA GLY A 800 -6.51 -10.40 -5.31
C GLY A 800 -6.23 -9.07 -6.03
N VAL A 801 -4.95 -8.81 -6.34
CA VAL A 801 -4.51 -7.56 -6.98
C VAL A 801 -5.19 -7.40 -8.36
N GLY A 802 -5.94 -6.31 -8.53
CA GLY A 802 -6.69 -6.03 -9.76
C GLY A 802 -7.81 -7.04 -10.06
N GLY A 803 -8.26 -7.83 -9.08
CA GLY A 803 -9.25 -8.88 -9.30
C GLY A 803 -8.73 -10.12 -10.02
N LYS A 804 -7.41 -10.33 -10.09
CA LYS A 804 -6.79 -11.43 -10.85
C LYS A 804 -7.18 -12.85 -10.37
N ARG A 805 -7.81 -13.00 -9.20
CA ARG A 805 -8.33 -14.31 -8.72
C ARG A 805 -9.74 -14.62 -9.22
N LEU A 806 -10.38 -13.71 -9.94
CA LEU A 806 -11.66 -13.91 -10.62
C LEU A 806 -11.41 -14.02 -12.13
N THR A 807 -12.28 -14.75 -12.82
CA THR A 807 -12.28 -14.77 -14.29
C THR A 807 -12.62 -13.39 -14.85
N ALA A 808 -12.23 -13.10 -16.09
CA ALA A 808 -12.57 -11.83 -16.74
C ALA A 808 -14.09 -11.57 -16.73
N THR A 809 -14.89 -12.61 -16.97
CA THR A 809 -16.34 -12.57 -16.93
C THR A 809 -16.87 -12.23 -15.53
N GLN A 810 -16.38 -12.91 -14.49
CA GLN A 810 -16.79 -12.65 -13.10
C GLN A 810 -16.43 -11.24 -12.66
N ARG A 811 -15.22 -10.75 -13.00
CA ARG A 811 -14.83 -9.37 -12.72
C ARG A 811 -15.79 -8.36 -13.34
N GLN A 812 -16.18 -8.59 -14.60
CA GLN A 812 -17.05 -7.70 -15.33
C GLN A 812 -18.48 -7.70 -14.77
N LYS A 813 -19.04 -8.88 -14.48
CA LYS A 813 -20.34 -9.00 -13.79
C LYS A 813 -20.32 -8.28 -12.44
N LEU A 814 -19.24 -8.41 -11.65
CA LEU A 814 -19.10 -7.70 -10.37
C LEU A 814 -19.03 -6.18 -10.55
N GLY A 815 -18.40 -5.69 -11.63
CA GLY A 815 -18.40 -4.28 -12.01
C GLY A 815 -19.80 -3.73 -12.30
N ILE A 816 -20.61 -4.49 -13.04
CA ILE A 816 -22.00 -4.17 -13.33
C ILE A 816 -22.84 -4.21 -12.05
N ALA A 817 -22.68 -5.24 -11.21
CA ALA A 817 -23.36 -5.35 -9.92
C ALA A 817 -23.06 -4.15 -8.99
N ARG A 818 -21.79 -3.72 -8.93
CA ARG A 818 -21.35 -2.53 -8.19
C ARG A 818 -22.00 -1.24 -8.71
N ALA A 819 -22.27 -1.14 -10.01
CA ALA A 819 -22.99 0.00 -10.57
C ALA A 819 -24.48 -0.01 -10.19
N LEU A 820 -25.08 -1.20 -10.12
CA LEU A 820 -26.51 -1.40 -9.81
C LEU A 820 -26.85 -1.27 -8.33
N ILE A 821 -25.97 -1.69 -7.42
CA ILE A 821 -26.29 -1.80 -5.99
C ILE A 821 -26.76 -0.48 -5.37
N LYS A 822 -26.21 0.65 -5.84
CA LYS A 822 -26.53 2.01 -5.34
C LYS A 822 -27.79 2.65 -5.97
N ARG A 823 -28.54 1.90 -6.79
CA ARG A 823 -29.82 2.35 -7.39
C ARG A 823 -29.73 3.75 -8.05
N PRO A 824 -28.80 3.93 -9.00
CA PRO A 824 -28.56 5.24 -9.63
C PRO A 824 -29.80 5.75 -10.36
N GLN A 825 -29.99 7.06 -10.37
CA GLN A 825 -31.00 7.74 -11.20
C GLN A 825 -30.67 7.63 -12.69
N LEU A 826 -29.38 7.68 -13.03
CA LEU A 826 -28.88 7.52 -14.40
C LEU A 826 -27.71 6.53 -14.42
N MET A 827 -27.86 5.40 -15.10
CA MET A 827 -26.79 4.43 -15.31
C MET A 827 -26.30 4.45 -16.75
N ILE A 828 -24.99 4.61 -16.93
CA ILE A 828 -24.31 4.54 -18.21
C ILE A 828 -23.63 3.16 -18.30
N VAL A 829 -24.06 2.35 -19.27
CA VAL A 829 -23.48 1.05 -19.59
C VAL A 829 -22.72 1.19 -20.89
N ASN A 830 -21.40 1.21 -20.82
CA ASN A 830 -20.53 1.51 -21.95
C ASN A 830 -19.82 0.26 -22.45
N GLU A 831 -20.47 -0.47 -23.37
CA GLU A 831 -20.01 -1.75 -23.91
C GLU A 831 -19.62 -2.80 -22.83
N ALA A 832 -20.19 -2.68 -21.63
CA ALA A 832 -19.79 -3.46 -20.47
C ALA A 832 -20.05 -4.96 -20.60
N VAL A 833 -20.99 -5.36 -21.45
CA VAL A 833 -21.34 -6.78 -21.65
C VAL A 833 -20.60 -7.41 -22.83
N ALA A 834 -19.71 -6.68 -23.49
CA ALA A 834 -19.10 -7.11 -24.76
C ALA A 834 -18.28 -8.40 -24.67
N SER A 835 -17.76 -8.73 -23.48
CA SER A 835 -17.00 -9.95 -23.23
C SER A 835 -17.85 -11.22 -23.04
N PHE A 836 -19.18 -11.10 -22.95
CA PHE A 836 -20.10 -12.23 -22.76
C PHE A 836 -20.64 -12.77 -24.08
N ASP A 837 -21.17 -13.99 -24.08
CA ASP A 837 -21.91 -14.52 -25.22
C ASP A 837 -23.21 -13.75 -25.47
N GLY A 838 -23.71 -13.79 -26.71
CA GLY A 838 -24.84 -12.96 -27.13
C GLY A 838 -26.11 -13.15 -26.28
N ARG A 839 -26.40 -14.38 -25.82
CA ARG A 839 -27.59 -14.65 -25.00
C ARG A 839 -27.45 -14.07 -23.60
N THR A 840 -26.28 -14.25 -22.98
CA THR A 840 -25.99 -13.65 -21.66
C THR A 840 -26.02 -12.12 -21.72
N GLN A 841 -25.52 -11.51 -22.81
CA GLN A 841 -25.64 -10.06 -23.02
C GLN A 841 -27.09 -9.60 -23.00
N ASP A 842 -27.97 -10.28 -23.74
CA ASP A 842 -29.38 -9.93 -23.87
C ASP A 842 -30.12 -10.11 -22.53
N ARG A 843 -29.89 -11.23 -21.81
CA ARG A 843 -30.50 -11.47 -20.49
C ARG A 843 -30.09 -10.42 -19.46
N ILE A 844 -28.81 -10.09 -19.35
CA ILE A 844 -28.32 -9.05 -18.42
C ILE A 844 -28.91 -7.68 -18.79
N ARG A 845 -28.95 -7.31 -20.08
CA ARG A 845 -29.60 -6.07 -20.54
C ARG A 845 -31.06 -6.03 -20.10
N ASP A 846 -31.81 -7.10 -20.35
CA ASP A 846 -33.25 -7.15 -20.08
C ASP A 846 -33.54 -7.09 -18.57
N ASN A 847 -32.73 -7.77 -17.74
CA ASN A 847 -32.82 -7.69 -16.28
C ASN A 847 -32.56 -6.27 -15.77
N ILE A 848 -31.55 -5.58 -16.31
CA ILE A 848 -31.22 -4.19 -15.95
C ILE A 848 -32.35 -3.25 -16.38
N LEU A 849 -32.87 -3.39 -17.60
CA LEU A 849 -33.99 -2.58 -18.10
C LEU A 849 -35.27 -2.80 -17.30
N ALA A 850 -35.58 -4.04 -16.92
CA ALA A 850 -36.73 -4.36 -16.08
C ALA A 850 -36.62 -3.70 -14.70
N THR A 851 -35.43 -3.76 -14.09
CA THR A 851 -35.14 -3.11 -12.81
C THR A 851 -35.26 -1.59 -12.92
N ALA A 852 -34.69 -1.00 -13.97
CA ALA A 852 -34.75 0.44 -14.20
C ALA A 852 -36.17 0.93 -14.45
N LYS A 853 -36.99 0.15 -15.16
CA LYS A 853 -38.41 0.48 -15.41
C LYS A 853 -39.24 0.45 -14.13
N LYS A 854 -39.01 -0.53 -13.25
CA LYS A 854 -39.71 -0.66 -11.96
C LYS A 854 -39.48 0.56 -11.05
N ASP A 855 -38.25 1.08 -11.06
CA ASP A 855 -37.82 2.18 -10.17
C ASP A 855 -37.82 3.56 -10.86
N ASP A 856 -38.36 3.68 -12.07
CA ASP A 856 -38.31 4.86 -12.95
C ASP A 856 -36.90 5.51 -13.07
N ARG A 857 -35.90 4.67 -13.36
CA ARG A 857 -34.49 5.07 -13.54
C ARG A 857 -34.11 5.14 -15.00
N GLY A 858 -33.16 6.01 -15.35
CA GLY A 858 -32.63 6.12 -16.70
C GLY A 858 -31.44 5.22 -16.95
N ILE A 859 -31.36 4.73 -18.19
CA ILE A 859 -30.27 3.91 -18.70
C ILE A 859 -29.78 4.54 -20.00
N VAL A 860 -28.47 4.79 -20.10
CA VAL A 860 -27.79 5.07 -21.37
C VAL A 860 -26.93 3.86 -21.70
N TRP A 861 -27.35 3.11 -22.71
CA TRP A 861 -26.69 1.87 -23.13
C TRP A 861 -25.90 2.09 -24.41
N ILE A 862 -24.57 2.17 -24.30
CA ILE A 862 -23.69 2.17 -25.46
C ILE A 862 -23.53 0.71 -25.91
N ALA A 863 -24.18 0.37 -27.02
CA ALA A 863 -24.24 -0.99 -27.50
C ALA A 863 -22.98 -1.36 -28.27
N ASN A 864 -22.44 -2.55 -28.00
CA ASN A 864 -21.39 -3.16 -28.82
C ASN A 864 -21.97 -3.86 -30.06
N ARG A 865 -23.24 -4.25 -30.01
CA ARG A 865 -24.01 -4.82 -31.14
C ARG A 865 -25.27 -4.00 -31.40
N PRO A 866 -25.55 -3.54 -32.63
CA PRO A 866 -26.74 -2.73 -32.92
C PRO A 866 -28.05 -3.39 -32.48
N ALA A 867 -28.17 -4.72 -32.60
CA ALA A 867 -29.34 -5.49 -32.18
C ALA A 867 -29.75 -5.26 -30.71
N GLN A 868 -28.81 -4.89 -29.84
CA GLN A 868 -29.11 -4.62 -28.43
C GLN A 868 -30.00 -3.39 -28.22
N ALA A 869 -30.07 -2.48 -29.20
CA ALA A 869 -30.83 -1.24 -29.08
C ALA A 869 -32.34 -1.42 -29.26
N ALA A 870 -32.79 -2.57 -29.78
CA ALA A 870 -34.20 -2.80 -30.10
C ALA A 870 -35.18 -2.62 -28.90
N PRO A 871 -34.86 -3.04 -27.66
CA PRO A 871 -35.77 -2.90 -26.52
C PRO A 871 -35.83 -1.49 -25.91
N PHE A 872 -35.02 -0.54 -26.40
CA PHE A 872 -34.92 0.80 -25.82
C PHE A 872 -35.99 1.75 -26.37
N GLU A 873 -36.40 2.72 -25.54
CA GLU A 873 -37.44 3.69 -25.87
C GLU A 873 -36.95 4.74 -26.86
N GLN A 874 -35.65 5.03 -26.83
CA GLN A 874 -34.97 5.98 -27.69
C GLN A 874 -33.66 5.37 -28.18
N ILE A 875 -33.25 5.74 -29.39
CA ILE A 875 -31.97 5.36 -29.98
C ILE A 875 -31.27 6.61 -30.50
N VAL A 876 -29.97 6.72 -30.23
CA VAL A 876 -29.05 7.68 -30.85
C VAL A 876 -28.08 6.90 -31.73
N VAL A 877 -28.03 7.27 -33.02
CA VAL A 877 -27.13 6.68 -34.00
C VAL A 877 -25.96 7.63 -34.22
N MET A 878 -24.74 7.16 -34.01
CA MET A 878 -23.53 7.95 -34.13
C MET A 878 -22.68 7.56 -35.34
N GLN A 879 -22.08 8.56 -35.99
CA GLN A 879 -21.14 8.38 -37.08
C GLN A 879 -20.08 9.50 -37.06
N GLY A 880 -18.80 9.14 -37.09
CA GLY A 880 -17.70 10.10 -37.16
C GLY A 880 -17.73 11.18 -36.07
N GLY A 881 -18.11 10.83 -34.84
CA GLY A 881 -18.19 11.77 -33.72
C GLY A 881 -19.43 12.67 -33.70
N ARG A 882 -20.39 12.46 -34.61
CA ARG A 882 -21.65 13.24 -34.71
C ARG A 882 -22.87 12.35 -34.49
N ILE A 883 -23.98 12.96 -34.09
CA ILE A 883 -25.29 12.29 -34.08
C ILE A 883 -25.85 12.32 -35.50
N ALA A 884 -25.98 11.14 -36.11
CA ALA A 884 -26.56 10.95 -37.44
C ALA A 884 -28.09 10.89 -37.39
N ALA A 885 -28.66 10.25 -36.36
CA ALA A 885 -30.09 10.18 -36.14
C ALA A 885 -30.42 9.99 -34.65
N GLN A 886 -31.60 10.46 -34.23
CA GLN A 886 -32.14 10.23 -32.89
C GLN A 886 -33.66 10.05 -32.98
N GLY A 887 -34.22 9.09 -32.25
CA GLY A 887 -35.67 8.90 -32.16
C GLY A 887 -36.08 7.53 -31.63
N LYS A 888 -37.37 7.21 -31.75
CA LYS A 888 -37.88 5.87 -31.41
C LYS A 888 -37.40 4.82 -32.42
N PRO A 889 -37.20 3.56 -32.02
CA PRO A 889 -36.78 2.49 -32.92
C PRO A 889 -37.69 2.35 -34.16
N SER A 890 -39.01 2.43 -33.98
CA SER A 890 -40.00 2.36 -35.06
C SER A 890 -39.84 3.46 -36.10
N ASP A 891 -39.57 4.69 -35.64
CA ASP A 891 -39.51 5.87 -36.48
C ASP A 891 -38.20 5.89 -37.27
N LEU A 892 -37.11 5.43 -36.65
CA LEU A 892 -35.81 5.27 -37.32
C LEU A 892 -35.84 4.14 -38.34
N ALA A 893 -36.50 3.02 -38.03
CA ALA A 893 -36.69 1.92 -38.98
C ALA A 893 -37.46 2.38 -40.23
N ALA A 894 -38.54 3.17 -40.03
CA ALA A 894 -39.35 3.68 -41.13
C ALA A 894 -38.61 4.72 -42.00
N LYS A 895 -37.71 5.52 -41.41
CA LYS A 895 -36.89 6.52 -42.12
C LYS A 895 -35.74 5.90 -42.92
N GLY A 896 -35.28 4.69 -42.56
CA GLY A 896 -34.13 4.04 -43.17
C GLY A 896 -32.79 4.70 -42.82
N GLY A 897 -31.81 4.59 -43.71
CA GLY A 897 -30.46 5.15 -43.54
C GLY A 897 -29.58 4.33 -42.59
N LEU A 898 -28.64 5.00 -41.92
CA LEU A 898 -27.60 4.35 -41.10
C LEU A 898 -28.15 3.43 -40.00
N TYR A 899 -29.32 3.74 -39.43
CA TYR A 899 -29.98 2.85 -38.47
C TYR A 899 -30.35 1.49 -39.11
N ALA A 900 -31.00 1.52 -40.27
CA ALA A 900 -31.42 0.31 -40.97
C ALA A 900 -30.20 -0.48 -41.48
N GLU A 901 -29.14 0.19 -41.94
CA GLU A 901 -27.88 -0.44 -42.34
C GLU A 901 -27.19 -1.18 -41.17
N LEU A 902 -27.13 -0.54 -39.99
CA LEU A 902 -26.57 -1.15 -38.78
C LEU A 902 -27.42 -2.32 -38.28
N MET A 903 -28.74 -2.24 -38.41
CA MET A 903 -29.64 -3.33 -38.01
C MET A 903 -29.66 -4.50 -39.00
N ALA A 904 -29.43 -4.24 -40.30
CA ALA A 904 -29.33 -5.28 -41.32
C ALA A 904 -27.99 -6.02 -41.32
N SER A 905 -26.95 -5.39 -40.75
CA SER A 905 -25.61 -5.97 -40.58
C SER A 905 -25.39 -6.62 -39.19
N ALA A 906 -26.36 -6.48 -38.29
CA ALA A 906 -26.37 -7.09 -36.95
C ALA A 906 -27.02 -8.48 -36.99
#